data_AF-A0A3D0S0S4-F1
#
_entry.id   AF-A0A3D0S0S4-F1
#
_cell.length_a   1.000
_cell.length_b   1.000
_cell.length_c   1.000
_cell.angle_alpha   90.00
_cell.angle_beta   90.00
_cell.angle_gamma   90.00
#
_symmetry.space_group_name_H-M   'P 1'
#
loop_
_entity.id
_entity.type
_entity.pdbx_description
1 polymer ?
#
loop_
_entity_poly.entity_id
_entity_poly.type
_entity_poly.pdbx_seq_one_letter_code
_entity_poly.pdbx_strand_id
1 'polypeptide(L)'
;MATRARSTSSASMATSPERPNRLGGFPEPPRDIRVASCGAPGREGEAGVGRADSRRRRRDLVRDELRYKHKTVRVLRRRQASVRTKWEDRGWEFEEQRDRRFRTDLAFKRELPKPRWGLRIGCSLLALAIVAGLVVGGLRYLPQHEPTAAERAQADAAAALRVLRAGDLPALEPHLAAHRGNRDFAYYFASQATPRDLGDALSTVAGTGDAQLDEAVDAHEYDITLTDLAGVLALATHGTGARALPTEWTDNFATATTTPEVLYGSAEQNADADAQQRTDQDLANKQNLLLLLSRGYWSTEFLEAITAAYWEFDRQEGDDAWPGAESDDAKYAPAPTGTYLTDGILALTAALTANPEASAWAFTAFQPGTETLTYDDDEHAIGKFTHYLFFEHEFPGGSDDGSVGMTASLTALSSAIDATADPSDESDAPAGSPLSDSRVLEGLANSLQDQSECSWNPLDYGHCVVEALGVAFDWVQRWGHSVLDILSLATFIPPPFDVIGIGAAATNATWYAIEGDYTNAGLSLAVAVPGLVFTKLVKSSKVATSASGAAAAEKAAAEADEVARVANEIRTAVGAESRISRMVTADDLLRRPNLWVTTKAEIRDAAPKTADGDFIDPNTGQIVPSTVAQYGHKPGYEWRCIKAKALSQGWTVQALIDYFNDPAIYQMEDPVSNQSHRYEADVCAI
;
A
#
# COMPACT_ATOMS: atom_id res chain seq x y z
N MET A 1 -18.61 18.11 49.66
CA MET A 1 -17.85 18.28 50.92
C MET A 1 -17.23 16.92 51.27
N ALA A 2 -15.97 16.77 51.69
CA ALA A 2 -14.91 17.77 51.76
C ALA A 2 -13.54 17.12 51.48
N THR A 3 -12.86 17.62 50.45
CA THR A 3 -11.58 18.35 50.56
C THR A 3 -10.60 17.92 51.65
N ARG A 4 -9.43 17.38 51.24
CA ARG A 4 -8.18 17.57 52.00
C ARG A 4 -6.97 17.70 51.07
N ALA A 5 -6.14 18.71 51.35
CA ALA A 5 -4.91 19.03 50.65
C ALA A 5 -3.91 19.65 51.65
N ARG A 6 -2.68 19.93 51.19
CA ARG A 6 -1.53 20.56 51.91
C ARG A 6 -0.68 19.60 52.77
N SER A 7 0.65 19.77 52.88
CA SER A 7 1.56 20.63 52.08
C SER A 7 3.05 20.27 52.27
N THR A 8 3.84 20.77 51.33
CA THR A 8 5.30 20.78 51.21
C THR A 8 6.12 21.40 52.37
N SER A 9 7.38 20.96 52.50
CA SER A 9 8.60 21.77 52.78
C SER A 9 9.82 20.94 52.33
N SER A 10 10.74 21.36 51.44
CA SER A 10 11.72 22.49 51.47
C SER A 10 12.80 22.31 52.55
N ALA A 11 14.14 22.46 52.34
CA ALA A 11 15.03 22.68 51.16
C ALA A 11 16.46 22.15 51.55
N SER A 12 17.62 22.30 50.88
CA SER A 12 18.20 22.94 49.66
C SER A 12 19.54 22.16 49.35
N MET A 13 20.48 22.37 48.40
CA MET A 13 20.94 23.41 47.43
C MET A 13 21.36 22.65 46.12
N ALA A 14 21.44 23.20 44.89
CA ALA A 14 21.93 24.46 44.29
C ALA A 14 23.45 24.50 43.92
N THR A 15 23.77 24.37 42.62
CA THR A 15 24.71 25.22 41.83
C THR A 15 24.64 24.88 40.33
N SER A 16 24.50 25.90 39.47
CA SER A 16 24.87 25.85 38.04
C SER A 16 26.24 26.52 37.83
N PRO A 17 26.89 26.37 36.65
CA PRO A 17 27.06 27.58 35.83
C PRO A 17 27.02 27.39 34.29
N GLU A 18 26.48 28.43 33.64
CA GLU A 18 26.83 29.09 32.36
C GLU A 18 27.32 28.33 31.09
N ARG A 19 26.91 28.89 29.94
CA ARG A 19 27.34 28.53 28.57
C ARG A 19 28.71 29.11 28.21
N PRO A 20 29.46 28.48 27.30
CA PRO A 20 30.39 29.17 26.41
C PRO A 20 29.87 29.25 24.95
N ASN A 21 29.98 30.43 24.33
CA ASN A 21 29.95 30.56 22.87
C ASN A 21 31.28 30.08 22.28
N ARG A 22 31.28 29.26 21.21
CA ARG A 22 31.99 29.50 19.92
C ARG A 22 32.07 28.30 18.97
N LEU A 23 31.68 28.57 17.72
CA LEU A 23 32.39 28.25 16.46
C LEU A 23 32.98 26.83 16.26
N GLY A 24 32.32 26.06 15.39
CA GLY A 24 32.90 24.89 14.69
C GLY A 24 32.35 24.82 13.26
N GLY A 25 32.91 25.61 12.34
CA GLY A 25 32.42 25.73 10.96
C GLY A 25 33.15 24.82 9.97
N PHE A 26 32.41 24.24 9.02
CA PHE A 26 32.99 23.59 7.83
C PHE A 26 33.46 24.63 6.80
N PRO A 27 34.50 24.35 5.98
CA PRO A 27 35.20 25.37 5.20
C PRO A 27 34.62 25.62 3.80
N GLU A 28 34.40 26.90 3.47
CA GLU A 28 34.31 27.37 2.08
C GLU A 28 35.70 27.51 1.42
N PRO A 29 35.82 27.40 0.08
CA PRO A 29 37.07 27.63 -0.64
C PRO A 29 37.44 29.13 -0.73
N PRO A 30 38.74 29.51 -0.65
CA PRO A 30 39.15 30.88 -0.39
C PRO A 30 39.19 31.81 -1.62
N ARG A 31 38.99 33.11 -1.38
CA ARG A 31 39.32 34.23 -2.29
C ARG A 31 40.17 35.28 -1.57
N ASP A 32 41.38 35.54 -2.09
CA ASP A 32 42.09 36.83 -2.22
C ASP A 32 43.62 36.67 -2.10
N ILE A 33 44.36 37.20 -3.07
CA ILE A 33 45.70 37.80 -2.85
C ILE A 33 45.77 39.10 -3.67
N ARG A 34 46.24 40.19 -3.05
CA ARG A 34 46.46 41.50 -3.67
C ARG A 34 47.96 41.78 -3.87
N VAL A 35 48.28 42.54 -4.92
CA VAL A 35 49.55 43.27 -5.12
C VAL A 35 49.22 44.52 -5.97
N ALA A 36 49.74 45.73 -5.79
CA ALA A 36 50.28 46.50 -4.66
C ALA A 36 50.32 47.99 -5.14
N SER A 37 50.69 48.98 -4.31
CA SER A 37 50.67 50.41 -4.68
C SER A 37 52.03 51.11 -4.65
N CYS A 38 52.19 52.13 -5.52
CA CYS A 38 53.14 53.26 -5.48
C CYS A 38 52.76 54.21 -6.65
N GLY A 39 52.86 55.55 -6.61
CA GLY A 39 53.19 56.50 -5.54
C GLY A 39 53.10 57.94 -6.09
N ALA A 40 52.80 58.94 -5.25
CA ALA A 40 52.73 60.38 -5.61
C ALA A 40 54.10 61.08 -5.32
N PRO A 41 54.28 62.43 -5.43
CA PRO A 41 53.40 63.52 -5.90
C PRO A 41 54.08 64.50 -6.90
N GLY A 42 53.44 65.64 -7.24
CA GLY A 42 54.09 66.75 -7.97
C GLY A 42 53.19 67.97 -8.23
N ARG A 43 53.61 69.16 -7.79
CA ARG A 43 52.81 70.41 -7.73
C ARG A 43 52.52 71.10 -9.07
N GLU A 44 51.46 71.89 -8.99
CA GLU A 44 51.04 73.08 -9.75
C GLU A 44 52.15 73.90 -10.46
N GLY A 45 51.80 74.51 -11.61
CA GLY A 45 52.60 75.49 -12.33
C GLY A 45 52.02 75.85 -13.71
N GLU A 46 52.02 77.13 -14.09
CA GLU A 46 51.44 77.64 -15.34
C GLU A 46 52.35 77.42 -16.57
N ALA A 47 51.75 77.32 -17.78
CA ALA A 47 52.27 77.82 -19.07
C ALA A 47 51.44 77.30 -20.28
N GLY A 48 50.28 77.91 -20.55
CA GLY A 48 49.35 77.48 -21.59
C GLY A 48 49.65 77.95 -23.02
N VAL A 49 50.75 77.51 -23.66
CA VAL A 49 50.95 77.71 -25.13
C VAL A 49 51.41 76.44 -25.86
N GLY A 50 52.48 75.77 -25.42
CA GLY A 50 53.09 74.65 -26.16
C GLY A 50 52.22 73.37 -26.31
N ARG A 51 51.11 73.27 -25.57
CA ARG A 51 50.25 72.06 -25.52
C ARG A 51 49.21 71.98 -26.65
N ALA A 52 49.01 73.04 -27.43
CA ALA A 52 48.05 73.07 -28.53
C ALA A 52 48.63 72.52 -29.84
N ASP A 53 49.77 73.06 -30.32
CA ASP A 53 50.42 72.61 -31.56
C ASP A 53 50.82 71.13 -31.49
N SER A 54 51.40 70.71 -30.37
CA SER A 54 51.74 69.31 -30.09
C SER A 54 50.52 68.36 -30.18
N ARG A 55 49.33 68.78 -29.76
CA ARG A 55 48.06 68.01 -29.90
C ARG A 55 47.43 68.07 -31.30
N ARG A 56 47.87 68.99 -32.16
CA ARG A 56 47.46 69.05 -33.58
C ARG A 56 48.34 68.09 -34.39
N ARG A 57 49.66 68.30 -34.35
CA ARG A 57 50.67 67.41 -34.98
C ARG A 57 50.46 65.93 -34.63
N ARG A 58 50.18 65.60 -33.36
CA ARG A 58 49.95 64.20 -32.94
C ARG A 58 48.65 63.58 -33.48
N ARG A 59 47.63 64.38 -33.80
CA ARG A 59 46.40 63.90 -34.46
C ARG A 59 46.56 63.76 -35.98
N ASP A 60 47.33 64.65 -36.59
CA ASP A 60 47.61 64.59 -38.02
C ASP A 60 48.53 63.38 -38.34
N LEU A 61 49.57 63.13 -37.51
CA LEU A 61 50.41 61.92 -37.60
C LEU A 61 49.59 60.62 -37.48
N VAL A 62 48.73 60.49 -36.47
CA VAL A 62 47.87 59.30 -36.29
C VAL A 62 46.88 59.12 -37.46
N ARG A 63 46.48 60.20 -38.13
CA ARG A 63 45.61 60.14 -39.31
C ARG A 63 46.34 59.63 -40.55
N ASP A 64 47.63 59.97 -40.71
CA ASP A 64 48.46 59.42 -41.79
C ASP A 64 48.89 57.98 -41.50
N GLU A 65 49.26 57.61 -40.27
CA GLU A 65 49.58 56.21 -39.90
C GLU A 65 48.42 55.23 -40.16
N LEU A 66 47.16 55.71 -40.11
CA LEU A 66 45.97 54.94 -40.44
C LEU A 66 45.67 54.82 -41.95
N ARG A 67 46.39 55.56 -42.81
CA ARG A 67 46.21 55.56 -44.28
C ARG A 67 47.44 55.06 -45.02
N TYR A 68 48.63 55.39 -44.53
CA TYR A 68 49.91 55.12 -45.16
C TYR A 68 50.82 54.32 -44.22
N LYS A 69 51.49 53.30 -44.77
CA LYS A 69 52.65 52.69 -44.11
C LYS A 69 53.89 53.48 -44.50
N HIS A 70 54.57 54.06 -43.51
CA HIS A 70 55.87 54.71 -43.68
C HIS A 70 57.01 53.73 -43.40
N LYS A 71 58.17 53.94 -44.04
CA LYS A 71 59.37 53.11 -43.87
C LYS A 71 60.66 53.89 -44.15
N THR A 72 61.59 53.86 -43.22
CA THR A 72 62.94 54.43 -43.39
C THR A 72 63.97 53.34 -43.66
N VAL A 73 64.86 53.56 -44.62
CA VAL A 73 65.91 52.63 -45.04
C VAL A 73 67.27 53.35 -45.01
N ARG A 74 68.19 52.84 -44.18
CA ARG A 74 69.55 53.38 -44.02
C ARG A 74 70.51 52.75 -45.02
N VAL A 75 71.18 53.58 -45.82
CA VAL A 75 72.04 53.16 -46.94
C VAL A 75 73.42 53.82 -46.91
N LEU A 76 74.40 53.23 -47.58
CA LEU A 76 75.68 53.91 -47.87
C LEU A 76 75.47 54.91 -49.02
N ARG A 77 75.98 56.14 -48.88
CA ARG A 77 75.69 57.29 -49.77
C ARG A 77 75.90 56.98 -51.27
N ARG A 78 76.95 56.20 -51.61
CA ARG A 78 77.22 55.73 -53.00
C ARG A 78 76.14 54.80 -53.61
N ARG A 79 75.23 54.22 -52.84
CA ARG A 79 74.15 53.33 -53.33
C ARG A 79 72.74 53.94 -53.19
N GLN A 80 72.62 55.21 -52.78
CA GLN A 80 71.33 55.81 -52.45
C GLN A 80 70.34 55.85 -53.63
N ALA A 81 70.77 56.22 -54.83
CA ALA A 81 69.92 56.28 -56.02
C ALA A 81 69.31 54.92 -56.38
N SER A 82 70.14 53.87 -56.50
CA SER A 82 69.68 52.51 -56.82
C SER A 82 68.72 51.93 -55.76
N VAL A 83 68.92 52.27 -54.48
CA VAL A 83 67.98 51.84 -53.43
C VAL A 83 66.68 52.65 -53.47
N ARG A 84 66.73 53.94 -53.83
CA ARG A 84 65.55 54.79 -53.98
C ARG A 84 64.63 54.27 -55.10
N THR A 85 65.14 54.12 -56.32
CA THR A 85 64.37 53.58 -57.45
C THR A 85 63.77 52.21 -57.13
N LYS A 86 64.53 51.32 -56.47
CA LYS A 86 64.06 49.98 -56.05
C LYS A 86 62.87 50.00 -55.07
N TRP A 87 62.64 51.07 -54.32
CA TRP A 87 61.45 51.22 -53.47
C TRP A 87 60.32 51.93 -54.21
N GLU A 88 60.62 52.92 -55.04
CA GLU A 88 59.66 53.58 -55.93
C GLU A 88 59.00 52.57 -56.90
N ASP A 89 59.78 51.68 -57.54
CA ASP A 89 59.31 50.54 -58.35
C ASP A 89 58.38 49.57 -57.60
N ARG A 90 58.42 49.57 -56.26
CA ARG A 90 57.60 48.72 -55.38
C ARG A 90 56.34 49.44 -54.88
N GLY A 91 56.02 50.57 -55.51
CA GLY A 91 54.90 51.45 -55.17
C GLY A 91 55.10 52.18 -53.84
N TRP A 92 56.34 52.43 -53.40
CA TRP A 92 56.62 53.25 -52.22
C TRP A 92 57.09 54.64 -52.65
N GLU A 93 56.28 55.65 -52.41
CA GLU A 93 56.60 57.05 -52.69
C GLU A 93 57.74 57.51 -51.77
N PHE A 94 58.79 58.08 -52.35
CA PHE A 94 59.87 58.69 -51.57
C PHE A 94 59.40 59.99 -50.89
N GLU A 95 59.76 60.16 -49.62
CA GLU A 95 59.24 61.23 -48.75
C GLU A 95 60.34 62.16 -48.22
N GLU A 96 61.45 61.64 -47.69
CA GLU A 96 62.54 62.47 -47.16
C GLU A 96 63.91 61.78 -47.26
N GLN A 97 64.98 62.56 -47.46
CA GLN A 97 66.37 62.09 -47.40
C GLN A 97 67.14 62.88 -46.34
N ARG A 98 67.73 62.18 -45.37
CA ARG A 98 68.66 62.75 -44.38
C ARG A 98 70.05 62.17 -44.54
N ASP A 99 70.94 62.96 -45.14
CA ASP A 99 72.36 62.63 -45.25
C ASP A 99 73.08 62.74 -43.91
N ARG A 100 73.93 61.76 -43.59
CA ARG A 100 74.89 61.79 -42.48
C ARG A 100 76.29 61.49 -43.03
N ARG A 101 77.33 61.72 -42.21
CA ARG A 101 78.75 61.77 -42.61
C ARG A 101 79.23 60.65 -43.56
N PHE A 102 78.71 59.42 -43.42
CA PHE A 102 79.04 58.28 -44.30
C PHE A 102 77.83 57.44 -44.77
N ARG A 103 76.61 57.76 -44.32
CA ARG A 103 75.38 56.99 -44.57
C ARG A 103 74.18 57.94 -44.67
N THR A 104 73.18 57.54 -45.42
CA THR A 104 71.98 58.33 -45.70
C THR A 104 70.75 57.55 -45.27
N ASP A 105 69.80 58.21 -44.60
CA ASP A 105 68.49 57.66 -44.27
C ASP A 105 67.48 58.13 -45.33
N LEU A 106 66.83 57.19 -46.02
CA LEU A 106 65.78 57.46 -47.01
C LEU A 106 64.42 57.01 -46.46
N ALA A 107 63.45 57.91 -46.37
CA ALA A 107 62.08 57.63 -45.94
C ALA A 107 61.14 57.51 -47.14
N PHE A 108 60.18 56.58 -47.05
CA PHE A 108 59.16 56.31 -48.07
C PHE A 108 57.80 56.00 -47.43
N LYS A 109 56.70 56.17 -48.17
CA LYS A 109 55.34 55.81 -47.74
C LYS A 109 54.53 55.07 -48.81
N ARG A 110 53.44 54.42 -48.41
CA ARG A 110 52.48 53.74 -49.32
C ARG A 110 51.10 53.56 -48.70
N GLU A 111 50.03 53.79 -49.48
CA GLU A 111 48.64 53.62 -49.01
C GLU A 111 48.25 52.19 -48.59
N LEU A 112 47.20 52.12 -47.76
CA LEU A 112 46.55 50.90 -47.26
C LEU A 112 45.21 50.63 -47.97
N PRO A 113 44.95 49.39 -48.45
CA PRO A 113 43.69 49.07 -49.11
C PRO A 113 42.50 49.02 -48.13
N LYS A 114 41.34 49.53 -48.57
CA LYS A 114 40.13 49.64 -47.74
C LYS A 114 39.45 48.27 -47.50
N PRO A 115 39.12 47.88 -46.26
CA PRO A 115 38.49 46.60 -45.95
C PRO A 115 36.99 46.56 -46.30
N ARG A 116 36.53 45.47 -46.94
CA ARG A 116 35.13 45.26 -47.39
C ARG A 116 34.25 44.70 -46.27
N TRP A 117 33.88 45.54 -45.30
CA TRP A 117 33.15 45.11 -44.08
C TRP A 117 31.80 44.41 -44.33
N GLY A 118 31.02 44.82 -45.33
CA GLY A 118 29.66 44.32 -45.56
C GLY A 118 29.56 42.79 -45.74
N LEU A 119 30.60 42.14 -46.29
CA LEU A 119 30.59 40.69 -46.49
C LEU A 119 30.62 39.90 -45.18
N ARG A 120 31.27 40.44 -44.12
CA ARG A 120 31.45 39.74 -42.85
C ARG A 120 30.16 39.66 -42.04
N ILE A 121 29.36 40.73 -42.06
CA ILE A 121 28.10 40.80 -41.31
C ILE A 121 27.08 39.77 -41.84
N GLY A 122 26.97 39.64 -43.17
CA GLY A 122 26.09 38.65 -43.80
C GLY A 122 26.46 37.21 -43.44
N CYS A 123 27.74 36.85 -43.51
CA CYS A 123 28.20 35.51 -43.11
C CYS A 123 27.96 35.19 -41.63
N SER A 124 28.15 36.18 -40.72
CA SER A 124 27.89 35.98 -39.29
C SER A 124 26.41 35.75 -38.98
N LEU A 125 25.50 36.49 -39.62
CA LEU A 125 24.06 36.29 -39.45
C LEU A 125 23.60 34.94 -40.02
N LEU A 126 24.12 34.54 -41.18
CA LEU A 126 23.82 33.23 -41.77
C LEU A 126 24.31 32.08 -40.88
N ALA A 127 25.53 32.17 -40.33
CA ALA A 127 26.07 31.17 -39.42
C ALA A 127 25.24 31.05 -38.13
N LEU A 128 24.81 32.18 -37.55
CA LEU A 128 23.99 32.19 -36.34
C LEU A 128 22.57 31.63 -36.62
N ALA A 129 21.99 31.91 -37.77
CA ALA A 129 20.72 31.31 -38.21
C ALA A 129 20.84 29.79 -38.44
N ILE A 130 21.95 29.30 -38.99
CA ILE A 130 22.23 27.87 -39.16
C ILE A 130 22.40 27.19 -37.79
N VAL A 131 23.14 27.81 -36.85
CA VAL A 131 23.28 27.26 -35.48
C VAL A 131 21.93 27.24 -34.76
N ALA A 132 21.12 28.31 -34.85
CA ALA A 132 19.77 28.31 -34.28
C ALA A 132 18.87 27.24 -34.91
N GLY A 133 18.93 27.06 -36.24
CA GLY A 133 18.22 26.00 -36.95
C GLY A 133 18.66 24.59 -36.56
N LEU A 134 19.96 24.38 -36.30
CA LEU A 134 20.49 23.11 -35.81
C LEU A 134 20.16 22.85 -34.34
N VAL A 135 20.05 23.88 -33.50
CA VAL A 135 19.60 23.74 -32.10
C VAL A 135 18.10 23.43 -32.05
N VAL A 136 17.27 24.18 -32.77
CA VAL A 136 15.81 23.94 -32.83
C VAL A 136 15.48 22.63 -33.56
N GLY A 137 16.26 22.26 -34.59
CA GLY A 137 16.16 20.97 -35.26
C GLY A 137 16.65 19.81 -34.37
N GLY A 138 17.77 19.98 -33.67
CA GLY A 138 18.31 19.00 -32.74
C GLY A 138 17.39 18.74 -31.54
N LEU A 139 16.72 19.77 -31.02
CA LEU A 139 15.67 19.64 -30.00
C LEU A 139 14.45 18.83 -30.46
N ARG A 140 14.26 18.62 -31.77
CA ARG A 140 13.24 17.70 -32.35
C ARG A 140 13.79 16.30 -32.64
N TYR A 141 15.07 16.06 -32.43
CA TYR A 141 15.78 14.79 -32.65
C TYR A 141 16.46 14.22 -31.39
N LEU A 142 16.39 14.94 -30.26
CA LEU A 142 16.52 14.28 -28.96
C LEU A 142 15.36 13.29 -28.82
N PRO A 143 15.57 12.05 -28.38
CA PRO A 143 14.46 11.20 -27.95
C PRO A 143 13.73 11.94 -26.84
N GLN A 144 12.41 12.07 -26.96
CA GLN A 144 11.60 12.60 -25.87
C GLN A 144 11.70 11.59 -24.73
N HIS A 145 11.93 12.06 -23.50
CA HIS A 145 11.86 11.21 -22.32
C HIS A 145 10.39 10.87 -22.09
N GLU A 146 9.94 9.77 -22.69
CA GLU A 146 8.68 9.15 -22.32
C GLU A 146 8.83 8.62 -20.89
N PRO A 147 8.10 9.16 -19.90
CA PRO A 147 8.22 8.68 -18.53
C PRO A 147 7.83 7.20 -18.48
N THR A 148 8.56 6.43 -17.69
CA THR A 148 8.25 5.01 -17.41
C THR A 148 6.88 4.86 -16.74
N ALA A 149 6.35 3.64 -16.71
CA ALA A 149 5.07 3.37 -16.04
C ALA A 149 5.09 3.80 -14.55
N ALA A 150 6.21 3.58 -13.87
CA ALA A 150 6.41 4.00 -12.47
C ALA A 150 6.49 5.53 -12.32
N GLU A 151 7.20 6.25 -13.21
CA GLU A 151 7.24 7.73 -13.20
C GLU A 151 5.84 8.35 -13.45
N ARG A 152 5.00 7.71 -14.27
CA ARG A 152 3.60 8.12 -14.47
C ARG A 152 2.80 7.87 -13.20
N ALA A 153 2.76 6.62 -12.73
CA ALA A 153 2.04 6.23 -11.52
C ALA A 153 2.42 7.07 -10.28
N GLN A 154 3.69 7.48 -10.15
CA GLN A 154 4.13 8.40 -9.11
C GLN A 154 3.53 9.81 -9.26
N ALA A 155 3.49 10.36 -10.48
CA ALA A 155 2.90 11.66 -10.77
C ALA A 155 1.36 11.65 -10.62
N ASP A 156 0.72 10.54 -10.99
CA ASP A 156 -0.72 10.32 -10.91
C ASP A 156 -1.16 10.13 -9.45
N ALA A 157 -0.41 9.34 -8.66
CA ALA A 157 -0.61 9.23 -7.20
C ALA A 157 -0.38 10.59 -6.51
N ALA A 158 0.63 11.36 -6.93
CA ALA A 158 0.85 12.73 -6.47
C ALA A 158 -0.21 13.74 -6.98
N ALA A 159 -1.13 13.35 -7.86
CA ALA A 159 -2.36 14.08 -8.14
C ALA A 159 -3.48 13.67 -7.19
N ALA A 160 -3.76 12.37 -7.07
CA ALA A 160 -4.75 11.81 -6.14
C ALA A 160 -4.54 12.32 -4.70
N LEU A 161 -3.30 12.30 -4.19
CA LEU A 161 -2.93 12.79 -2.85
C LEU A 161 -3.18 14.28 -2.61
N ARG A 162 -3.24 15.11 -3.68
CA ARG A 162 -3.60 16.54 -3.56
C ARG A 162 -5.12 16.74 -3.51
N VAL A 163 -5.88 15.79 -4.03
CA VAL A 163 -7.35 15.79 -4.01
C VAL A 163 -7.87 15.21 -2.70
N LEU A 164 -7.30 14.08 -2.24
CA LEU A 164 -7.52 13.51 -0.90
C LEU A 164 -7.34 14.58 0.18
N ARG A 165 -6.20 15.29 0.17
CA ARG A 165 -5.88 16.38 1.12
C ARG A 165 -6.71 17.66 0.97
N ALA A 166 -7.55 17.73 -0.07
CA ALA A 166 -8.54 18.80 -0.21
C ALA A 166 -9.93 18.37 0.31
N GLY A 167 -10.11 17.09 0.69
CA GLY A 167 -11.39 16.54 1.15
C GLY A 167 -12.40 16.27 0.03
N ASP A 168 -11.97 16.35 -1.23
CA ASP A 168 -12.81 16.26 -2.43
C ASP A 168 -12.89 14.81 -2.94
N LEU A 169 -13.64 13.97 -2.23
CA LEU A 169 -13.82 12.56 -2.60
C LEU A 169 -14.40 12.36 -4.02
N PRO A 170 -15.39 13.14 -4.50
CA PRO A 170 -15.89 13.02 -5.88
C PRO A 170 -14.84 13.32 -6.96
N ALA A 171 -13.87 14.21 -6.69
CA ALA A 171 -12.73 14.41 -7.60
C ALA A 171 -11.62 13.35 -7.41
N LEU A 172 -11.66 12.54 -6.34
CA LEU A 172 -10.69 11.48 -6.05
C LEU A 172 -11.03 10.17 -6.78
N GLU A 173 -12.31 9.79 -6.90
CA GLU A 173 -12.73 8.55 -7.61
C GLU A 173 -12.04 8.39 -8.96
N PRO A 174 -12.02 9.39 -9.88
CA PRO A 174 -11.49 9.17 -11.22
C PRO A 174 -9.96 8.94 -11.24
N HIS A 175 -9.26 9.31 -10.16
CA HIS A 175 -7.86 8.97 -9.95
C HIS A 175 -7.67 7.56 -9.40
N LEU A 176 -8.54 7.07 -8.51
CA LEU A 176 -8.44 5.72 -7.97
C LEU A 176 -8.89 4.68 -9.01
N ALA A 177 -10.04 4.93 -9.64
CA ALA A 177 -10.66 4.06 -10.65
C ALA A 177 -9.76 3.81 -11.86
N ALA A 178 -9.06 4.85 -12.34
CA ALA A 178 -8.09 4.74 -13.43
C ALA A 178 -6.84 3.90 -13.08
N HIS A 179 -6.63 3.60 -11.80
CA HIS A 179 -5.48 2.88 -11.27
C HIS A 179 -5.86 1.65 -10.41
N ARG A 180 -7.10 1.14 -10.52
CA ARG A 180 -7.50 -0.17 -9.97
C ARG A 180 -6.47 -1.24 -10.33
N GLY A 181 -5.98 -1.97 -9.32
CA GLY A 181 -4.95 -3.01 -9.49
C GLY A 181 -3.52 -2.52 -9.78
N ASN A 182 -3.25 -1.22 -9.89
CA ASN A 182 -1.94 -0.70 -10.24
C ASN A 182 -1.02 -0.60 -9.01
N ARG A 183 -0.14 -1.60 -8.83
CA ARG A 183 0.76 -1.71 -7.68
C ARG A 183 1.80 -0.59 -7.55
N ASP A 184 2.18 0.08 -8.65
CA ASP A 184 3.07 1.25 -8.57
C ASP A 184 2.30 2.48 -8.05
N PHE A 185 1.08 2.71 -8.53
CA PHE A 185 0.21 3.79 -8.03
C PHE A 185 -0.15 3.57 -6.57
N ALA A 186 -0.60 2.35 -6.21
CA ALA A 186 -0.96 1.98 -4.84
C ALA A 186 0.19 2.22 -3.87
N TYR A 187 1.41 1.77 -4.21
CA TYR A 187 2.61 2.06 -3.41
C TYR A 187 2.86 3.57 -3.27
N TYR A 188 2.95 4.34 -4.36
CA TYR A 188 3.24 5.78 -4.29
C TYR A 188 2.13 6.61 -3.64
N PHE A 189 0.89 6.12 -3.64
CA PHE A 189 -0.24 6.72 -2.94
C PHE A 189 -0.16 6.43 -1.44
N ALA A 190 -0.21 5.15 -1.05
CA ALA A 190 -0.24 4.74 0.36
C ALA A 190 1.05 5.13 1.11
N SER A 191 2.22 5.10 0.47
CA SER A 191 3.49 5.53 1.09
C SER A 191 3.56 7.05 1.38
N GLN A 192 2.52 7.81 1.04
CA GLN A 192 2.39 9.25 1.27
C GLN A 192 1.04 9.66 1.84
N ALA A 193 0.02 8.80 1.87
CA ALA A 193 -1.25 9.02 2.56
C ALA A 193 -1.09 8.63 4.02
N THR A 194 -1.22 9.60 4.93
CA THR A 194 -1.25 9.33 6.37
C THR A 194 -2.66 8.93 6.80
N PRO A 195 -2.82 8.18 7.92
CA PRO A 195 -4.15 7.89 8.48
C PRO A 195 -4.95 9.16 8.78
N ARG A 196 -4.29 10.28 9.14
CA ARG A 196 -4.94 11.58 9.31
C ARG A 196 -5.47 12.16 8.00
N ASP A 197 -4.70 12.11 6.91
CA ASP A 197 -5.16 12.55 5.58
C ASP A 197 -6.40 11.75 5.13
N LEU A 198 -6.43 10.45 5.45
CA LEU A 198 -7.53 9.55 5.12
C LEU A 198 -8.78 9.82 5.96
N GLY A 199 -8.63 9.90 7.29
CA GLY A 199 -9.74 10.20 8.20
C GLY A 199 -10.36 11.58 7.96
N ASP A 200 -9.52 12.59 7.72
CA ASP A 200 -9.96 13.95 7.37
C ASP A 200 -10.72 13.96 6.03
N ALA A 201 -10.24 13.23 5.02
CA ALA A 201 -10.92 13.14 3.73
C ALA A 201 -12.27 12.42 3.81
N LEU A 202 -12.38 11.38 4.65
CA LEU A 202 -13.66 10.71 4.91
C LEU A 202 -14.61 11.60 5.73
N SER A 203 -14.10 12.41 6.66
CA SER A 203 -14.93 13.29 7.48
C SER A 203 -15.77 14.29 6.67
N THR A 204 -15.42 14.57 5.40
CA THR A 204 -16.16 15.53 4.59
C THR A 204 -17.55 15.07 4.17
N VAL A 205 -17.85 13.76 4.19
CA VAL A 205 -19.21 13.26 3.89
C VAL A 205 -20.18 13.38 5.07
N ALA A 206 -19.67 13.65 6.28
CA ALA A 206 -20.47 13.77 7.49
C ALA A 206 -21.46 14.93 7.38
N GLY A 207 -22.75 14.62 7.55
CA GLY A 207 -23.86 15.56 7.47
C GLY A 207 -23.91 16.56 8.64
N THR A 208 -25.03 17.26 8.75
CA THR A 208 -25.23 18.29 9.79
C THR A 208 -26.63 18.21 10.40
N GLY A 209 -26.72 18.26 11.73
CA GLY A 209 -27.98 18.12 12.45
C GLY A 209 -28.47 16.67 12.44
N ASP A 210 -29.73 16.43 12.10
CA ASP A 210 -30.35 15.10 12.13
C ASP A 210 -29.92 14.16 10.98
N ALA A 211 -29.15 14.68 9.99
CA ALA A 211 -28.72 13.94 8.80
C ALA A 211 -27.29 13.39 8.95
N GLN A 212 -27.12 12.09 8.72
CA GLN A 212 -25.85 11.37 8.89
C GLN A 212 -24.87 11.66 7.74
N LEU A 213 -25.36 11.68 6.50
CA LEU A 213 -24.64 12.11 5.30
C LEU A 213 -25.00 13.55 4.93
N ASP A 214 -24.06 14.29 4.34
CA ASP A 214 -24.32 15.61 3.75
C ASP A 214 -25.23 15.50 2.50
N GLU A 215 -26.18 16.42 2.34
CA GLU A 215 -27.17 16.41 1.25
C GLU A 215 -26.55 16.49 -0.17
N ALA A 216 -25.28 16.89 -0.29
CA ALA A 216 -24.55 16.93 -1.55
C ALA A 216 -23.79 15.63 -1.89
N VAL A 217 -23.75 14.64 -1.00
CA VAL A 217 -23.09 13.35 -1.23
C VAL A 217 -24.06 12.37 -1.89
N ASP A 218 -23.70 11.84 -3.06
CA ASP A 218 -24.37 10.66 -3.60
C ASP A 218 -23.79 9.40 -2.94
N ALA A 219 -24.66 8.58 -2.35
CA ALA A 219 -24.26 7.40 -1.59
C ALA A 219 -23.59 6.31 -2.47
N HIS A 220 -24.00 6.16 -3.74
CA HIS A 220 -23.43 5.14 -4.63
C HIS A 220 -22.03 5.53 -5.09
N GLU A 221 -21.86 6.80 -5.49
CA GLU A 221 -20.55 7.36 -5.84
C GLU A 221 -19.59 7.36 -4.63
N TYR A 222 -20.12 7.59 -3.41
CA TYR A 222 -19.35 7.46 -2.17
C TYR A 222 -18.91 6.01 -1.90
N ASP A 223 -19.80 5.01 -2.07
CA ASP A 223 -19.43 3.61 -1.87
C ASP A 223 -18.38 3.13 -2.88
N ILE A 224 -18.48 3.52 -4.16
CA ILE A 224 -17.44 3.26 -5.16
C ILE A 224 -16.11 3.91 -4.74
N THR A 225 -16.14 5.17 -4.30
CA THR A 225 -14.93 5.89 -3.87
C THR A 225 -14.29 5.23 -2.65
N LEU A 226 -15.10 4.78 -1.70
CA LEU A 226 -14.68 4.14 -0.46
C LEU A 226 -14.12 2.73 -0.72
N THR A 227 -14.75 1.97 -1.63
CA THR A 227 -14.28 0.69 -2.17
C THR A 227 -12.91 0.81 -2.81
N ASP A 228 -12.74 1.78 -3.72
CA ASP A 228 -11.48 1.99 -4.42
C ASP A 228 -10.38 2.51 -3.49
N LEU A 229 -10.72 3.38 -2.53
CA LEU A 229 -9.73 3.89 -1.57
C LEU A 229 -9.23 2.76 -0.66
N ALA A 230 -10.13 1.94 -0.12
CA ALA A 230 -9.77 0.75 0.65
C ALA A 230 -8.96 -0.24 -0.21
N GLY A 231 -9.36 -0.46 -1.47
CA GLY A 231 -8.67 -1.35 -2.42
C GLY A 231 -7.25 -0.89 -2.78
N VAL A 232 -7.04 0.41 -3.01
CA VAL A 232 -5.73 0.99 -3.32
C VAL A 232 -4.79 0.91 -2.12
N LEU A 233 -5.29 1.19 -0.90
CA LEU A 233 -4.51 1.05 0.33
C LEU A 233 -4.16 -0.41 0.62
N ALA A 234 -5.15 -1.30 0.55
CA ALA A 234 -4.96 -2.74 0.76
C ALA A 234 -3.96 -3.33 -0.23
N LEU A 235 -4.06 -3.01 -1.53
CA LEU A 235 -3.10 -3.46 -2.55
C LEU A 235 -1.66 -3.02 -2.25
N ALA A 236 -1.47 -1.87 -1.60
CA ALA A 236 -0.16 -1.40 -1.19
C ALA A 236 0.43 -2.21 -0.02
N THR A 237 -0.40 -2.76 0.88
CA THR A 237 0.05 -3.63 1.98
C THR A 237 0.60 -4.98 1.50
N HIS A 238 0.24 -5.44 0.29
CA HIS A 238 0.87 -6.57 -0.40
C HIS A 238 2.20 -6.21 -1.09
N GLY A 239 2.69 -4.98 -0.91
CA GLY A 239 3.90 -4.46 -1.52
C GLY A 239 5.17 -5.09 -0.93
N THR A 240 6.10 -5.51 -1.80
CA THR A 240 7.37 -6.14 -1.38
C THR A 240 8.59 -5.50 -2.05
N GLY A 241 9.76 -5.63 -1.41
CA GLY A 241 11.02 -5.10 -1.92
C GLY A 241 10.97 -3.59 -2.16
N ALA A 242 11.12 -3.17 -3.42
CA ALA A 242 11.06 -1.75 -3.80
C ALA A 242 9.65 -1.12 -3.73
N ARG A 243 8.61 -1.92 -3.46
CA ARG A 243 7.23 -1.47 -3.22
C ARG A 243 6.75 -1.76 -1.80
N ALA A 244 7.62 -2.20 -0.90
CA ALA A 244 7.25 -2.39 0.50
C ALA A 244 6.96 -1.03 1.14
N LEU A 245 5.81 -0.91 1.82
CA LEU A 245 5.48 0.30 2.57
C LEU A 245 6.50 0.54 3.70
N PRO A 246 6.66 1.80 4.17
CA PRO A 246 7.37 2.09 5.41
C PRO A 246 6.82 1.21 6.54
N THR A 247 7.69 0.62 7.38
CA THR A 247 7.25 -0.24 8.49
C THR A 247 6.32 0.50 9.45
N GLU A 248 6.60 1.78 9.66
CA GLU A 248 5.78 2.71 10.44
C GLU A 248 4.36 2.92 9.87
N TRP A 249 4.05 2.51 8.63
CA TRP A 249 2.72 2.73 8.05
C TRP A 249 1.63 1.91 8.76
N THR A 250 1.90 0.61 8.99
CA THR A 250 1.00 -0.26 9.75
C THR A 250 0.89 0.17 11.21
N ASP A 251 2.03 0.50 11.85
CA ASP A 251 2.07 0.99 13.23
C ASP A 251 1.26 2.28 13.39
N ASN A 252 1.40 3.23 12.45
CA ASN A 252 0.66 4.49 12.45
C ASN A 252 -0.83 4.29 12.16
N PHE A 253 -1.21 3.33 11.30
CA PHE A 253 -2.63 3.00 11.07
C PHE A 253 -3.24 2.44 12.36
N ALA A 254 -2.62 1.43 12.97
CA ALA A 254 -3.06 0.83 14.22
C ALA A 254 -3.15 1.84 15.37
N THR A 255 -2.16 2.74 15.49
CA THR A 255 -2.18 3.80 16.50
C THR A 255 -3.31 4.79 16.23
N ALA A 256 -3.49 5.23 14.98
CA ALA A 256 -4.55 6.17 14.61
C ALA A 256 -5.97 5.61 14.78
N THR A 257 -6.15 4.28 14.79
CA THR A 257 -7.43 3.61 15.05
C THR A 257 -7.61 3.04 16.45
N THR A 258 -6.66 3.27 17.37
CA THR A 258 -6.76 2.86 18.78
C THR A 258 -6.58 4.06 19.71
N THR A 259 -5.41 4.69 19.65
CA THR A 259 -4.86 5.72 20.55
C THR A 259 -4.28 6.90 19.73
N PRO A 260 -5.10 7.61 18.92
CA PRO A 260 -4.63 8.64 17.99
C PRO A 260 -3.85 9.78 18.66
N GLU A 261 -4.12 10.07 19.93
CA GLU A 261 -3.41 11.05 20.76
C GLU A 261 -1.93 10.68 21.02
N VAL A 262 -1.54 9.41 20.91
CA VAL A 262 -0.13 8.98 20.95
C VAL A 262 0.61 9.43 19.68
N LEU A 263 -0.07 9.47 18.54
CA LEU A 263 0.51 9.81 17.23
C LEU A 263 0.43 11.32 16.93
N TYR A 264 -0.66 11.99 17.32
CA TYR A 264 -0.93 13.39 16.99
C TYR A 264 -0.76 14.36 18.18
N GLY A 265 -0.76 13.84 19.41
CA GLY A 265 -0.85 14.62 20.65
C GLY A 265 -2.29 15.01 20.99
N SER A 266 -2.55 15.27 22.27
CA SER A 266 -3.81 15.81 22.77
C SER A 266 -3.72 17.31 23.06
N ALA A 267 -4.81 18.06 22.89
CA ALA A 267 -4.93 19.43 23.36
C ALA A 267 -4.63 19.58 24.87
N GLU A 268 -3.93 20.65 25.26
CA GLU A 268 -3.79 21.01 26.68
C GLU A 268 -5.12 21.54 27.25
N GLN A 269 -5.35 21.41 28.57
CA GLN A 269 -6.57 21.89 29.27
C GLN A 269 -6.91 23.39 29.11
N ASN A 270 -6.07 24.18 28.45
CA ASN A 270 -6.29 25.60 28.16
C ASN A 270 -5.92 25.93 26.69
N ALA A 271 -6.01 24.96 25.79
CA ALA A 271 -5.86 25.16 24.35
C ALA A 271 -6.93 26.10 23.78
N ASP A 272 -6.71 26.59 22.57
CA ASP A 272 -7.74 27.29 21.80
C ASP A 272 -8.71 26.29 21.14
N ALA A 273 -9.85 26.81 20.66
CA ALA A 273 -10.91 25.99 20.08
C ALA A 273 -10.43 25.23 18.83
N ASP A 274 -9.59 25.86 18.01
CA ASP A 274 -9.01 25.26 16.80
C ASP A 274 -8.17 24.02 17.14
N ALA A 275 -7.35 24.07 18.21
CA ALA A 275 -6.55 22.93 18.67
C ALA A 275 -7.39 21.83 19.37
N GLN A 276 -8.46 22.21 20.09
CA GLN A 276 -9.39 21.26 20.67
C GLN A 276 -10.16 20.52 19.56
N GLN A 277 -10.81 21.24 18.64
CA GLN A 277 -11.54 20.67 17.50
C GLN A 277 -10.66 19.74 16.65
N ARG A 278 -9.38 20.07 16.48
CA ARG A 278 -8.43 19.19 15.80
C ARG A 278 -8.19 17.87 16.55
N THR A 279 -8.09 17.91 17.88
CA THR A 279 -7.97 16.70 18.71
C THR A 279 -9.25 15.87 18.64
N ASP A 280 -10.41 16.53 18.72
CA ASP A 280 -11.72 15.86 18.65
C ASP A 280 -11.95 15.22 17.27
N GLN A 281 -11.49 15.86 16.19
CA GLN A 281 -11.51 15.29 14.84
C GLN A 281 -10.50 14.14 14.68
N ASP A 282 -9.35 14.15 15.37
CA ASP A 282 -8.45 12.98 15.37
C ASP A 282 -9.07 11.78 16.07
N LEU A 283 -9.85 12.01 17.13
CA LEU A 283 -10.63 10.97 17.82
C LEU A 283 -11.81 10.47 16.96
N ALA A 284 -12.51 11.34 16.24
CA ALA A 284 -13.51 10.91 15.26
C ALA A 284 -12.88 10.14 14.09
N ASN A 285 -11.68 10.53 13.65
CA ASN A 285 -10.96 9.86 12.57
C ASN A 285 -10.60 8.40 12.88
N LYS A 286 -10.46 8.02 14.16
CA LYS A 286 -10.32 6.61 14.56
C LYS A 286 -11.47 5.76 14.02
N GLN A 287 -12.72 6.23 14.15
CA GLN A 287 -13.90 5.54 13.63
C GLN A 287 -13.98 5.66 12.09
N ASN A 288 -13.71 6.85 11.52
CA ASN A 288 -13.73 7.05 10.06
C ASN A 288 -12.81 6.05 9.32
N LEU A 289 -11.64 5.74 9.88
CA LEU A 289 -10.68 4.79 9.34
C LEU A 289 -11.14 3.32 9.39
N LEU A 290 -12.06 2.95 10.29
CA LEU A 290 -12.62 1.60 10.37
C LEU A 290 -13.40 1.25 9.09
N LEU A 291 -14.01 2.24 8.44
CA LEU A 291 -14.68 2.06 7.15
C LEU A 291 -13.73 1.56 6.06
N LEU A 292 -12.46 1.98 6.07
CA LEU A 292 -11.45 1.47 5.14
C LEU A 292 -11.01 0.07 5.54
N LEU A 293 -10.82 -0.18 6.84
CA LEU A 293 -10.42 -1.48 7.34
C LEU A 293 -11.42 -2.58 6.93
N SER A 294 -12.71 -2.38 7.17
CA SER A 294 -13.75 -3.39 6.89
C SER A 294 -13.97 -3.71 5.39
N ARG A 295 -13.34 -2.95 4.48
CA ARG A 295 -13.55 -3.02 3.01
C ARG A 295 -12.31 -3.44 2.22
N GLY A 296 -11.13 -3.42 2.84
CA GLY A 296 -9.87 -3.72 2.16
C GLY A 296 -9.54 -5.21 2.07
N TYR A 297 -9.02 -5.64 0.92
CA TYR A 297 -8.41 -6.97 0.73
C TYR A 297 -6.95 -6.97 1.24
N TRP A 298 -6.76 -6.73 2.54
CA TRP A 298 -5.45 -6.45 3.16
C TRP A 298 -4.47 -7.62 3.17
N SER A 299 -3.17 -7.34 3.28
CA SER A 299 -2.13 -8.37 3.42
C SER A 299 -2.16 -9.05 4.79
N THR A 300 -1.58 -10.25 4.85
CA THR A 300 -1.60 -11.09 6.05
C THR A 300 -0.84 -10.41 7.18
N GLU A 301 0.37 -9.89 6.95
CA GLU A 301 1.17 -9.20 7.96
C GLU A 301 0.52 -7.91 8.48
N PHE A 302 -0.28 -7.23 7.65
CA PHE A 302 -1.07 -6.09 8.11
C PHE A 302 -2.17 -6.55 9.07
N LEU A 303 -2.95 -7.58 8.70
CA LEU A 303 -4.03 -8.09 9.55
C LEU A 303 -3.54 -8.78 10.82
N GLU A 304 -2.38 -9.46 10.80
CA GLU A 304 -1.72 -9.97 12.02
C GLU A 304 -1.43 -8.82 13.00
N ALA A 305 -0.88 -7.71 12.50
CA ALA A 305 -0.54 -6.54 13.30
C ALA A 305 -1.78 -5.78 13.83
N ILE A 306 -2.81 -5.57 12.98
CA ILE A 306 -4.07 -4.95 13.42
C ILE A 306 -4.79 -5.84 14.46
N THR A 307 -4.82 -7.16 14.26
CA THR A 307 -5.42 -8.10 15.23
C THR A 307 -4.75 -7.99 16.60
N ALA A 308 -3.41 -8.00 16.63
CA ALA A 308 -2.65 -7.87 17.87
C ALA A 308 -2.87 -6.50 18.55
N ALA A 309 -2.87 -5.41 17.78
CA ALA A 309 -3.08 -4.07 18.31
C ALA A 309 -4.50 -3.85 18.85
N TYR A 310 -5.52 -4.32 18.12
CA TYR A 310 -6.92 -4.12 18.50
C TYR A 310 -7.29 -4.99 19.70
N TRP A 311 -6.88 -6.26 19.74
CA TRP A 311 -7.10 -7.13 20.89
C TRP A 311 -6.45 -6.60 22.17
N GLU A 312 -5.24 -6.05 22.08
CA GLU A 312 -4.55 -5.48 23.25
C GLU A 312 -5.26 -4.19 23.72
N PHE A 313 -5.65 -3.31 22.78
CA PHE A 313 -6.36 -2.07 23.07
C PHE A 313 -7.77 -2.29 23.67
N ASP A 314 -8.57 -3.16 23.03
CA ASP A 314 -9.91 -3.55 23.47
C ASP A 314 -9.90 -4.10 24.92
N ARG A 315 -8.86 -4.87 25.27
CA ARG A 315 -8.68 -5.40 26.63
C ARG A 315 -8.08 -4.42 27.64
N GLN A 316 -7.47 -3.32 27.20
CA GLN A 316 -6.94 -2.28 28.08
C GLN A 316 -8.03 -1.27 28.48
N GLU A 317 -8.86 -0.83 27.54
CA GLU A 317 -9.90 0.17 27.78
C GLU A 317 -11.30 -0.45 28.05
N GLY A 318 -11.57 -1.68 27.59
CA GLY A 318 -12.84 -2.37 27.83
C GLY A 318 -14.03 -1.68 27.17
N ASP A 319 -15.10 -1.47 27.91
CA ASP A 319 -16.32 -0.76 27.48
C ASP A 319 -16.02 0.61 26.83
N ASP A 320 -14.94 1.29 27.26
CA ASP A 320 -14.50 2.59 26.75
C ASP A 320 -13.64 2.50 25.46
N ALA A 321 -13.34 1.30 24.93
CA ALA A 321 -12.47 1.09 23.76
C ALA A 321 -13.09 1.61 22.45
N TRP A 322 -14.37 1.29 22.22
CA TRP A 322 -15.10 1.58 20.98
C TRP A 322 -16.39 2.37 21.25
N PRO A 323 -16.28 3.60 21.78
CA PRO A 323 -17.42 4.43 22.11
C PRO A 323 -18.21 4.80 20.84
N GLY A 324 -19.44 5.28 21.02
CA GLY A 324 -20.26 5.77 19.92
C GLY A 324 -19.71 7.02 19.23
N ALA A 325 -20.47 7.57 18.29
CA ALA A 325 -20.21 8.91 17.76
C ALA A 325 -20.72 9.98 18.76
N GLU A 326 -19.83 10.52 19.60
CA GLU A 326 -20.20 11.32 20.80
C GLU A 326 -19.86 12.83 20.72
N SER A 327 -19.95 13.49 19.56
CA SER A 327 -19.65 14.94 19.46
C SER A 327 -20.55 15.71 18.48
N ASP A 328 -20.97 16.91 18.90
CA ASP A 328 -21.67 17.91 18.08
C ASP A 328 -20.71 18.68 17.13
N ASP A 329 -19.40 18.72 17.44
CA ASP A 329 -18.40 19.59 16.77
C ASP A 329 -17.38 18.83 15.88
N ALA A 330 -17.27 17.50 16.05
CA ALA A 330 -16.36 16.64 15.30
C ALA A 330 -17.11 15.76 14.28
N LYS A 331 -16.52 15.55 13.10
CA LYS A 331 -17.16 14.89 11.96
C LYS A 331 -16.84 13.39 11.89
N TYR A 332 -17.84 12.59 12.24
CA TYR A 332 -17.85 11.14 12.03
C TYR A 332 -18.40 10.83 10.63
N ALA A 333 -17.67 10.04 9.85
CA ALA A 333 -18.11 9.54 8.56
C ALA A 333 -18.99 8.29 8.77
N PRO A 334 -20.25 8.28 8.33
CA PRO A 334 -21.03 7.04 8.26
C PRO A 334 -20.63 6.22 7.03
N ALA A 335 -21.11 4.99 6.98
CA ALA A 335 -21.25 4.23 5.74
C ALA A 335 -22.21 4.93 4.75
N PRO A 336 -22.20 4.55 3.45
CA PRO A 336 -23.15 5.00 2.42
C PRO A 336 -24.64 4.92 2.80
N THR A 337 -25.01 4.03 3.72
CA THR A 337 -26.37 3.87 4.27
C THR A 337 -26.76 4.88 5.34
N GLY A 338 -25.80 5.62 5.90
CA GLY A 338 -25.95 6.46 7.10
C GLY A 338 -25.58 5.77 8.42
N THR A 339 -25.24 4.48 8.42
CA THR A 339 -24.83 3.74 9.63
C THR A 339 -23.38 4.06 10.02
N TYR A 340 -23.11 4.32 11.31
CA TYR A 340 -21.74 4.50 11.80
C TYR A 340 -21.08 3.15 12.16
N LEU A 341 -19.85 2.94 11.70
CA LEU A 341 -19.00 1.82 12.12
C LEU A 341 -18.05 2.31 13.22
N THR A 342 -18.43 2.11 14.47
CA THR A 342 -17.68 2.60 15.65
C THR A 342 -16.74 1.55 16.25
N ASP A 343 -17.01 0.28 15.96
CA ASP A 343 -16.35 -0.90 16.54
C ASP A 343 -15.22 -1.45 15.65
N GLY A 344 -14.02 -1.47 16.21
CA GLY A 344 -12.81 -1.95 15.55
C GLY A 344 -12.70 -3.47 15.45
N ILE A 345 -13.26 -4.24 16.38
CA ILE A 345 -13.29 -5.71 16.34
C ILE A 345 -14.28 -6.19 15.28
N LEU A 346 -15.41 -5.49 15.12
CA LEU A 346 -16.31 -5.68 13.98
C LEU A 346 -15.61 -5.34 12.64
N ALA A 347 -14.92 -4.20 12.56
CA ALA A 347 -14.18 -3.81 11.36
C ALA A 347 -13.03 -4.79 11.01
N LEU A 348 -12.37 -5.33 12.04
CA LEU A 348 -11.31 -6.33 11.90
C LEU A 348 -11.86 -7.70 11.46
N THR A 349 -12.91 -8.20 12.10
CA THR A 349 -13.51 -9.50 11.72
C THR A 349 -14.06 -9.47 10.30
N ALA A 350 -14.63 -8.33 9.87
CA ALA A 350 -14.96 -8.08 8.47
C ALA A 350 -13.73 -8.21 7.54
N ALA A 351 -12.62 -7.56 7.88
CA ALA A 351 -11.38 -7.62 7.12
C ALA A 351 -10.75 -9.03 7.06
N LEU A 352 -10.88 -9.82 8.13
CA LEU A 352 -10.43 -11.22 8.20
C LEU A 352 -11.24 -12.13 7.27
N THR A 353 -12.51 -11.82 6.94
CA THR A 353 -13.27 -12.60 5.93
C THR A 353 -12.56 -12.62 4.58
N ALA A 354 -11.94 -11.49 4.20
CA ALA A 354 -11.29 -11.26 2.91
C ALA A 354 -9.89 -11.89 2.78
N ASN A 355 -9.28 -12.35 3.88
CA ASN A 355 -7.96 -12.96 3.91
C ASN A 355 -7.96 -14.27 4.74
N PRO A 356 -8.14 -15.43 4.08
CA PRO A 356 -8.16 -16.73 4.75
C PRO A 356 -6.85 -17.11 5.46
N GLU A 357 -5.70 -16.61 5.00
CA GLU A 357 -4.40 -16.87 5.65
C GLU A 357 -4.30 -16.13 7.00
N ALA A 358 -4.72 -14.86 7.02
CA ALA A 358 -4.81 -14.08 8.26
C ALA A 358 -5.87 -14.63 9.23
N SER A 359 -7.03 -15.06 8.71
CA SER A 359 -8.06 -15.67 9.54
C SER A 359 -7.60 -17.01 10.13
N ALA A 360 -6.97 -17.87 9.34
CA ALA A 360 -6.38 -19.12 9.84
C ALA A 360 -5.35 -18.86 10.97
N TRP A 361 -4.50 -17.84 10.82
CA TRP A 361 -3.58 -17.42 11.89
C TRP A 361 -4.33 -16.92 13.13
N ALA A 362 -5.35 -16.08 12.96
CA ALA A 362 -6.09 -15.47 14.07
C ALA A 362 -6.82 -16.53 14.92
N PHE A 363 -7.40 -17.54 14.27
CA PHE A 363 -8.12 -18.63 14.94
C PHE A 363 -7.25 -19.84 15.35
N THR A 364 -5.92 -19.84 15.14
CA THR A 364 -5.05 -20.98 15.53
C THR A 364 -3.72 -20.62 16.19
N ALA A 365 -3.10 -19.50 15.81
CA ALA A 365 -1.74 -19.12 16.19
C ALA A 365 -1.70 -17.85 17.04
N PHE A 366 -2.66 -16.94 16.86
CA PHE A 366 -2.88 -15.81 17.76
C PHE A 366 -3.50 -16.31 19.09
N GLN A 367 -3.02 -15.77 20.21
CA GLN A 367 -3.39 -16.19 21.58
C GLN A 367 -3.49 -17.73 21.75
N PRO A 368 -2.42 -18.50 21.49
CA PRO A 368 -2.52 -19.95 21.31
C PRO A 368 -2.98 -20.70 22.57
N GLY A 369 -3.89 -21.64 22.37
CA GLY A 369 -4.52 -22.45 23.41
C GLY A 369 -6.05 -22.30 23.44
N THR A 370 -6.67 -22.94 24.41
CA THR A 370 -8.13 -22.99 24.56
C THR A 370 -8.59 -22.44 25.90
N GLU A 371 -9.84 -21.97 25.96
CA GLU A 371 -10.63 -21.88 27.18
C GLU A 371 -11.64 -23.04 27.24
N THR A 372 -12.31 -23.21 28.39
CA THR A 372 -13.31 -24.27 28.60
C THR A 372 -14.71 -23.67 28.76
N LEU A 373 -15.63 -24.13 27.92
CA LEU A 373 -17.07 -23.93 28.05
C LEU A 373 -17.71 -25.19 28.66
N THR A 374 -18.87 -25.03 29.30
CA THR A 374 -19.63 -26.17 29.87
C THR A 374 -21.10 -26.05 29.48
N TYR A 375 -21.63 -27.08 28.83
CA TYR A 375 -23.04 -27.26 28.51
C TYR A 375 -23.37 -28.76 28.45
N ASP A 376 -24.63 -29.15 28.59
CA ASP A 376 -25.08 -30.56 28.66
C ASP A 376 -24.30 -31.46 29.66
N ASP A 377 -23.83 -30.87 30.77
CA ASP A 377 -22.95 -31.47 31.79
C ASP A 377 -21.53 -31.88 31.31
N ASP A 378 -21.14 -31.60 30.06
CA ASP A 378 -19.83 -31.89 29.48
C ASP A 378 -18.91 -30.64 29.38
N GLU A 379 -17.58 -30.86 29.40
CA GLU A 379 -16.55 -29.82 29.22
C GLU A 379 -16.07 -29.75 27.75
N HIS A 380 -16.25 -28.59 27.12
CA HIS A 380 -15.90 -28.33 25.73
C HIS A 380 -14.75 -27.32 25.64
N ALA A 381 -13.70 -27.66 24.89
CA ALA A 381 -12.55 -26.78 24.69
C ALA A 381 -12.69 -25.97 23.39
N ILE A 382 -12.56 -24.65 23.49
CA ILE A 382 -12.72 -23.68 22.39
C ILE A 382 -11.47 -22.79 22.29
N GLY A 383 -11.02 -22.45 21.08
CA GLY A 383 -9.85 -21.61 20.84
C GLY A 383 -10.01 -20.22 21.49
N LYS A 384 -8.93 -19.68 22.07
CA LYS A 384 -8.98 -18.41 22.83
C LYS A 384 -9.44 -17.20 22.03
N PHE A 385 -9.07 -17.08 20.75
CA PHE A 385 -9.54 -15.96 19.92
C PHE A 385 -11.06 -16.08 19.63
N THR A 386 -11.55 -17.31 19.41
CA THR A 386 -12.99 -17.59 19.34
C THR A 386 -13.69 -17.29 20.67
N HIS A 387 -13.13 -17.73 21.80
CA HIS A 387 -13.67 -17.41 23.12
C HIS A 387 -13.82 -15.90 23.32
N TYR A 388 -12.77 -15.15 22.98
CA TYR A 388 -12.76 -13.70 23.05
C TYR A 388 -13.87 -13.06 22.17
N LEU A 389 -13.88 -13.36 20.86
CA LEU A 389 -14.86 -12.79 19.91
C LEU A 389 -16.31 -13.12 20.25
N PHE A 390 -16.58 -14.31 20.78
CA PHE A 390 -17.94 -14.78 21.00
C PHE A 390 -18.44 -14.59 22.44
N PHE A 391 -17.57 -14.53 23.46
CA PHE A 391 -17.98 -14.55 24.88
C PHE A 391 -17.35 -13.46 25.77
N GLU A 392 -16.33 -12.73 25.31
CA GLU A 392 -15.71 -11.64 26.11
C GLU A 392 -15.95 -10.23 25.53
N HIS A 393 -16.05 -10.10 24.21
CA HIS A 393 -16.28 -8.82 23.53
C HIS A 393 -17.78 -8.56 23.28
N GLU A 394 -18.29 -7.37 23.63
CA GLU A 394 -19.71 -7.00 23.46
C GLU A 394 -19.93 -6.06 22.26
N PHE A 395 -20.15 -6.66 21.09
CA PHE A 395 -20.46 -5.96 19.84
C PHE A 395 -21.69 -5.03 19.96
N PRO A 396 -21.73 -3.88 19.27
CA PRO A 396 -22.85 -2.95 19.28
C PRO A 396 -24.10 -3.56 18.61
N GLY A 397 -25.14 -3.80 19.41
CA GLY A 397 -26.45 -4.28 18.95
C GLY A 397 -27.37 -4.60 20.13
N GLY A 398 -28.62 -4.15 20.07
CA GLY A 398 -29.63 -4.49 21.08
C GLY A 398 -30.16 -5.92 20.93
N SER A 399 -30.87 -6.42 21.94
CA SER A 399 -31.40 -7.80 22.04
C SER A 399 -32.32 -8.29 20.92
N ASP A 400 -32.72 -7.42 20.00
CA ASP A 400 -33.84 -7.63 19.08
C ASP A 400 -33.40 -7.75 17.60
N ASP A 401 -32.17 -7.35 17.27
CA ASP A 401 -31.53 -7.52 15.95
C ASP A 401 -30.22 -8.30 16.11
N GLY A 402 -30.05 -9.38 15.36
CA GLY A 402 -28.87 -10.26 15.47
C GLY A 402 -27.57 -9.52 15.11
N SER A 403 -26.60 -9.51 16.03
CA SER A 403 -25.42 -8.65 15.91
C SER A 403 -24.61 -8.92 14.63
N VAL A 404 -24.30 -7.83 13.93
CA VAL A 404 -23.45 -7.88 12.74
C VAL A 404 -22.03 -8.31 13.09
N GLY A 405 -21.54 -7.96 14.28
CA GLY A 405 -20.24 -8.42 14.79
C GLY A 405 -20.15 -9.94 14.93
N MET A 406 -21.23 -10.58 15.38
CA MET A 406 -21.33 -12.04 15.42
C MET A 406 -21.36 -12.65 14.01
N THR A 407 -22.03 -11.98 13.06
CA THR A 407 -22.09 -12.40 11.66
C THR A 407 -20.72 -12.30 10.97
N ALA A 408 -19.99 -11.20 11.20
CA ALA A 408 -18.62 -11.02 10.73
C ALA A 408 -17.67 -12.05 11.36
N SER A 409 -17.76 -12.28 12.67
CA SER A 409 -16.96 -13.27 13.39
C SER A 409 -17.17 -14.70 12.90
N LEU A 410 -18.42 -15.11 12.65
CA LEU A 410 -18.74 -16.42 12.06
C LEU A 410 -18.22 -16.55 10.62
N THR A 411 -18.28 -15.46 9.84
CA THR A 411 -17.76 -15.46 8.46
C THR A 411 -16.23 -15.51 8.44
N ALA A 412 -15.55 -14.86 9.39
CA ALA A 412 -14.10 -14.96 9.57
C ALA A 412 -13.70 -16.38 10.01
N LEU A 413 -14.41 -16.97 10.98
CA LEU A 413 -14.21 -18.35 11.42
C LEU A 413 -14.39 -19.34 10.25
N SER A 414 -15.39 -19.13 9.39
CA SER A 414 -15.58 -19.92 8.17
C SER A 414 -14.40 -19.79 7.20
N SER A 415 -13.90 -18.56 6.98
CA SER A 415 -12.69 -18.31 6.18
C SER A 415 -11.44 -19.00 6.75
N ALA A 416 -11.36 -19.13 8.09
CA ALA A 416 -10.32 -19.91 8.75
C ALA A 416 -10.50 -21.44 8.62
N ILE A 417 -11.74 -21.95 8.59
CA ILE A 417 -12.04 -23.36 8.29
C ILE A 417 -11.60 -23.70 6.87
N ASP A 418 -12.01 -22.91 5.87
CA ASP A 418 -11.63 -23.10 4.46
C ASP A 418 -10.10 -23.14 4.25
N ALA A 419 -9.35 -22.35 5.03
CA ALA A 419 -7.89 -22.30 4.99
C ALA A 419 -7.18 -23.40 5.82
N THR A 420 -7.88 -24.09 6.73
CA THR A 420 -7.28 -25.09 7.66
C THR A 420 -7.81 -26.52 7.48
N ALA A 421 -8.87 -26.73 6.70
CA ALA A 421 -9.51 -28.04 6.53
C ALA A 421 -8.57 -29.10 5.92
N ASP A 422 -8.42 -30.24 6.60
CA ASP A 422 -7.87 -31.46 5.99
C ASP A 422 -9.03 -32.37 5.54
N PRO A 423 -9.26 -32.55 4.23
CA PRO A 423 -10.35 -33.37 3.70
C PRO A 423 -10.12 -34.89 3.86
N SER A 424 -9.20 -35.32 4.72
CA SER A 424 -8.97 -36.73 5.04
C SER A 424 -9.17 -37.12 6.51
N ASP A 425 -9.53 -36.18 7.40
CA ASP A 425 -9.69 -36.45 8.84
C ASP A 425 -10.85 -35.63 9.48
N GLU A 426 -12.06 -35.71 8.92
CA GLU A 426 -13.23 -34.94 9.41
C GLU A 426 -13.69 -35.30 10.83
N SER A 427 -13.35 -36.49 11.35
CA SER A 427 -13.88 -36.99 12.63
C SER A 427 -13.23 -36.38 13.86
N ASP A 428 -11.90 -36.21 13.87
CA ASP A 428 -11.11 -35.86 15.06
C ASP A 428 -10.39 -34.52 14.89
N ALA A 429 -11.17 -33.46 14.59
CA ALA A 429 -10.67 -32.09 14.56
C ALA A 429 -10.04 -31.71 15.92
N PRO A 430 -8.78 -31.22 15.97
CA PRO A 430 -8.13 -30.87 17.24
C PRO A 430 -8.90 -29.80 18.02
N ALA A 431 -8.98 -29.95 19.34
CA ALA A 431 -9.57 -28.94 20.22
C ALA A 431 -8.89 -27.57 20.03
N GLY A 432 -9.67 -26.50 19.88
CA GLY A 432 -9.15 -25.17 19.54
C GLY A 432 -8.74 -24.98 18.07
N SER A 433 -9.17 -25.86 17.17
CA SER A 433 -9.11 -25.61 15.71
C SER A 433 -10.43 -24.99 15.21
N PRO A 434 -10.44 -24.23 14.10
CA PRO A 434 -11.64 -23.55 13.61
C PRO A 434 -12.86 -24.47 13.41
N LEU A 435 -12.63 -25.72 12.98
CA LEU A 435 -13.67 -26.73 12.79
C LEU A 435 -14.12 -27.42 14.10
N SER A 436 -13.25 -27.48 15.12
CA SER A 436 -13.68 -27.87 16.48
C SER A 436 -14.53 -26.75 17.09
N ASP A 437 -14.07 -25.52 16.96
CA ASP A 437 -14.71 -24.34 17.55
C ASP A 437 -16.11 -24.10 16.96
N SER A 438 -16.29 -24.21 15.64
CA SER A 438 -17.63 -24.10 15.04
C SER A 438 -18.59 -25.20 15.52
N ARG A 439 -18.10 -26.42 15.74
CA ARG A 439 -18.89 -27.54 16.32
C ARG A 439 -19.24 -27.29 17.79
N VAL A 440 -18.39 -26.61 18.56
CA VAL A 440 -18.69 -26.20 19.94
C VAL A 440 -19.75 -25.09 19.97
N LEU A 441 -19.67 -24.11 19.06
CA LEU A 441 -20.69 -23.06 18.93
C LEU A 441 -22.05 -23.62 18.44
N GLU A 442 -22.03 -24.54 17.47
CA GLU A 442 -23.22 -25.25 16.99
C GLU A 442 -23.83 -26.14 18.08
N GLY A 443 -23.00 -26.90 18.82
CA GLY A 443 -23.44 -27.74 19.94
C GLY A 443 -24.09 -26.92 21.05
N LEU A 444 -23.45 -25.82 21.46
CA LEU A 444 -24.00 -24.90 22.46
C LEU A 444 -25.33 -24.28 22.02
N ALA A 445 -25.48 -23.91 20.74
CA ALA A 445 -26.73 -23.35 20.24
C ALA A 445 -27.86 -24.40 20.15
N ASN A 446 -27.53 -25.66 19.85
CA ASN A 446 -28.51 -26.76 19.81
C ASN A 446 -28.93 -27.25 21.21
N SER A 447 -28.02 -27.27 22.20
CA SER A 447 -28.28 -27.84 23.54
C SER A 447 -29.53 -27.25 24.20
N LEU A 448 -29.67 -25.93 24.15
CA LEU A 448 -30.82 -25.21 24.71
C LEU A 448 -32.07 -25.23 23.81
N GLN A 449 -31.96 -25.60 22.53
CA GLN A 449 -33.12 -25.84 21.67
C GLN A 449 -33.78 -27.18 22.00
N ASP A 450 -33.02 -28.26 22.21
CA ASP A 450 -33.57 -29.57 22.56
C ASP A 450 -34.01 -29.67 24.04
N GLN A 451 -33.39 -28.91 24.94
CA GLN A 451 -33.83 -28.80 26.34
C GLN A 451 -35.11 -27.97 26.55
N SER A 452 -35.56 -27.19 25.55
CA SER A 452 -36.74 -26.33 25.70
C SER A 452 -37.77 -26.54 24.57
N GLU A 453 -38.99 -26.98 24.92
CA GLU A 453 -40.14 -27.10 23.99
C GLU A 453 -40.70 -25.73 23.55
N CYS A 454 -39.86 -24.71 23.47
CA CYS A 454 -40.24 -23.31 23.56
C CYS A 454 -40.19 -22.60 22.20
N SER A 455 -41.22 -21.79 21.95
CA SER A 455 -41.28 -20.90 20.79
C SER A 455 -40.23 -19.80 20.95
N TRP A 456 -39.37 -19.62 19.94
CA TRP A 456 -38.40 -18.51 19.82
C TRP A 456 -39.05 -17.12 19.62
N ASN A 457 -40.26 -16.93 20.14
CA ASN A 457 -40.96 -15.65 20.22
C ASN A 457 -40.53 -14.95 21.53
N PRO A 458 -39.97 -13.72 21.49
CA PRO A 458 -39.49 -13.02 22.70
C PRO A 458 -40.52 -12.93 23.84
N LEU A 459 -41.82 -12.94 23.52
CA LEU A 459 -42.91 -12.88 24.51
C LEU A 459 -43.26 -14.22 25.16
N ASP A 460 -42.99 -15.36 24.51
CA ASP A 460 -43.19 -16.71 25.08
C ASP A 460 -41.94 -17.16 25.86
N TYR A 461 -40.76 -16.79 25.36
CA TYR A 461 -39.46 -17.23 25.85
C TYR A 461 -39.21 -16.90 27.34
N GLY A 462 -39.59 -15.69 27.79
CA GLY A 462 -39.47 -15.25 29.19
C GLY A 462 -40.30 -16.04 30.22
N HIS A 463 -41.16 -16.97 29.78
CA HIS A 463 -41.91 -17.88 30.65
C HIS A 463 -41.33 -19.30 30.76
N CYS A 464 -40.33 -19.67 29.94
CA CYS A 464 -39.75 -21.02 29.88
C CYS A 464 -38.60 -21.29 30.88
N VAL A 465 -38.55 -20.61 32.03
CA VAL A 465 -37.39 -20.64 32.94
C VAL A 465 -37.21 -22.00 33.63
N VAL A 466 -36.10 -22.67 33.34
CA VAL A 466 -35.53 -23.84 34.05
C VAL A 466 -34.08 -23.48 34.45
N GLU A 467 -33.47 -24.22 35.38
CA GLU A 467 -32.25 -23.86 36.13
C GLU A 467 -30.91 -23.92 35.32
N ALA A 468 -30.86 -23.34 34.13
CA ALA A 468 -29.61 -23.10 33.40
C ALA A 468 -28.83 -21.93 34.04
N LEU A 469 -27.64 -22.21 34.59
CA LEU A 469 -26.81 -21.23 35.32
C LEU A 469 -25.54 -20.87 34.56
N GLY A 470 -25.50 -19.71 33.90
CA GLY A 470 -24.23 -19.11 33.46
C GLY A 470 -24.30 -18.24 32.20
N VAL A 471 -23.12 -17.74 31.80
CA VAL A 471 -22.90 -16.90 30.60
C VAL A 471 -23.42 -17.57 29.32
N ALA A 472 -23.27 -18.89 29.22
CA ALA A 472 -23.76 -19.70 28.12
C ALA A 472 -25.26 -19.52 27.83
N PHE A 473 -26.07 -19.28 28.87
CA PHE A 473 -27.51 -19.07 28.71
C PHE A 473 -27.81 -17.70 28.06
N ASP A 474 -27.28 -16.61 28.61
CA ASP A 474 -27.42 -15.24 28.07
C ASP A 474 -26.88 -15.15 26.64
N TRP A 475 -25.74 -15.80 26.36
CA TRP A 475 -25.18 -15.91 25.03
C TRP A 475 -26.14 -16.58 24.01
N VAL A 476 -26.77 -17.71 24.36
CA VAL A 476 -27.77 -18.34 23.47
C VAL A 476 -29.05 -17.51 23.38
N GLN A 477 -29.50 -16.85 24.46
CA GLN A 477 -30.67 -15.96 24.43
C GLN A 477 -30.54 -14.87 23.37
N ARG A 478 -29.32 -14.32 23.21
CA ARG A 478 -29.00 -13.27 22.24
C ARG A 478 -28.68 -13.84 20.85
N TRP A 479 -27.83 -14.87 20.76
CA TRP A 479 -27.11 -15.22 19.53
C TRP A 479 -27.35 -16.62 18.97
N GLY A 480 -28.01 -17.53 19.69
CA GLY A 480 -28.17 -18.93 19.27
C GLY A 480 -28.79 -19.07 17.87
N HIS A 481 -29.74 -18.19 17.53
CA HIS A 481 -30.32 -18.13 16.19
C HIS A 481 -29.35 -17.68 15.11
N SER A 482 -28.54 -16.65 15.31
CA SER A 482 -27.57 -16.20 14.30
C SER A 482 -26.52 -17.27 14.03
N VAL A 483 -26.08 -17.97 15.08
CA VAL A 483 -25.17 -19.12 14.98
C VAL A 483 -25.83 -20.26 14.20
N LEU A 484 -27.07 -20.65 14.54
CA LEU A 484 -27.77 -21.73 13.82
C LEU A 484 -28.14 -21.37 12.38
N ASP A 485 -28.62 -20.15 12.08
CA ASP A 485 -28.94 -19.75 10.70
C ASP A 485 -27.66 -19.66 9.84
N ILE A 486 -26.55 -19.13 10.35
CA ILE A 486 -25.29 -19.02 9.58
C ILE A 486 -24.61 -20.39 9.45
N LEU A 487 -24.46 -21.14 10.54
CA LEU A 487 -23.84 -22.47 10.50
C LEU A 487 -24.74 -23.52 9.81
N SER A 488 -26.07 -23.35 9.77
CA SER A 488 -26.93 -24.21 8.94
C SER A 488 -26.92 -23.85 7.45
N LEU A 489 -26.71 -22.59 7.07
CA LEU A 489 -26.36 -22.26 5.68
C LEU A 489 -24.95 -22.80 5.32
N ALA A 490 -24.11 -23.07 6.31
CA ALA A 490 -22.86 -23.84 6.21
C ALA A 490 -23.01 -25.34 6.55
N THR A 491 -24.21 -25.91 6.71
CA THR A 491 -24.35 -27.35 7.02
C THR A 491 -23.95 -28.22 5.83
N PHE A 492 -22.67 -28.58 5.81
CA PHE A 492 -22.17 -29.95 5.67
C PHE A 492 -22.97 -30.89 4.76
N ILE A 493 -23.29 -30.42 3.54
CA ILE A 493 -23.43 -31.30 2.40
C ILE A 493 -22.01 -31.81 2.11
N PRO A 494 -21.77 -33.13 2.04
CA PRO A 494 -20.44 -33.65 1.78
C PRO A 494 -19.92 -33.17 0.42
N PRO A 495 -18.59 -33.02 0.26
CA PRO A 495 -17.95 -32.36 -0.88
C PRO A 495 -18.39 -32.89 -2.26
N PRO A 496 -18.33 -32.05 -3.32
CA PRO A 496 -17.38 -30.95 -3.46
C PRO A 496 -17.97 -29.52 -3.42
N PHE A 497 -17.24 -28.62 -2.75
CA PHE A 497 -17.45 -27.16 -2.78
C PHE A 497 -16.70 -26.50 -3.95
N ASP A 498 -16.91 -26.96 -5.18
CA ASP A 498 -16.17 -26.52 -6.39
C ASP A 498 -16.53 -25.08 -6.89
N VAL A 499 -17.10 -24.21 -6.03
CA VAL A 499 -17.60 -22.88 -6.40
C VAL A 499 -16.65 -21.78 -5.94
N ILE A 500 -15.67 -21.47 -6.80
CA ILE A 500 -14.85 -20.24 -6.72
C ILE A 500 -15.80 -19.03 -6.86
N GLY A 501 -16.26 -18.52 -5.72
CA GLY A 501 -17.26 -17.46 -5.66
C GLY A 501 -17.89 -17.26 -4.27
N ILE A 502 -17.99 -18.31 -3.45
CA ILE A 502 -18.67 -18.24 -2.14
C ILE A 502 -17.98 -17.24 -1.19
N GLY A 503 -16.67 -17.36 -0.95
CA GLY A 503 -15.94 -16.44 -0.06
C GLY A 503 -15.99 -14.96 -0.49
N ALA A 504 -16.07 -14.69 -1.81
CA ALA A 504 -16.23 -13.34 -2.35
C ALA A 504 -17.62 -12.76 -2.06
N ALA A 505 -18.67 -13.56 -2.24
CA ALA A 505 -20.04 -13.17 -1.91
C ALA A 505 -20.26 -13.05 -0.40
N ALA A 506 -19.61 -13.89 0.40
CA ALA A 506 -19.61 -13.79 1.86
C ALA A 506 -18.94 -12.48 2.33
N THR A 507 -17.73 -12.17 1.85
CA THR A 507 -17.01 -10.91 2.14
C THR A 507 -17.90 -9.69 1.83
N ASN A 508 -18.45 -9.62 0.61
CA ASN A 508 -19.31 -8.51 0.21
C ASN A 508 -20.62 -8.46 1.03
N ALA A 509 -21.19 -9.61 1.42
CA ALA A 509 -22.39 -9.65 2.25
C ALA A 509 -22.14 -9.23 3.70
N THR A 510 -21.00 -9.59 4.28
CA THR A 510 -20.56 -9.11 5.59
C THR A 510 -20.40 -7.59 5.59
N TRP A 511 -19.77 -7.03 4.56
CA TRP A 511 -19.71 -5.58 4.33
C TRP A 511 -21.10 -4.94 4.33
N TYR A 512 -21.99 -5.33 3.42
CA TYR A 512 -23.31 -4.70 3.33
C TYR A 512 -24.11 -4.85 4.63
N ALA A 513 -23.96 -5.96 5.37
CA ALA A 513 -24.56 -6.12 6.68
C ALA A 513 -24.02 -5.12 7.73
N ILE A 514 -22.72 -4.76 7.68
CA ILE A 514 -22.09 -3.76 8.58
C ILE A 514 -22.61 -2.36 8.31
N GLU A 515 -22.99 -2.07 7.07
CA GLU A 515 -23.68 -0.84 6.72
C GLU A 515 -25.18 -0.89 7.10
N GLY A 516 -25.72 -2.05 7.45
CA GLY A 516 -27.16 -2.27 7.65
C GLY A 516 -27.95 -2.46 6.35
N ASP A 517 -27.28 -2.57 5.19
CA ASP A 517 -27.91 -2.97 3.93
C ASP A 517 -28.07 -4.51 3.85
N TYR A 518 -29.00 -5.00 4.65
CA TYR A 518 -29.43 -6.40 4.61
C TYR A 518 -30.06 -6.82 3.27
N THR A 519 -30.36 -5.87 2.37
CA THR A 519 -30.88 -6.18 1.02
C THR A 519 -29.73 -6.58 0.09
N ASN A 520 -28.70 -5.75 0.00
CA ASN A 520 -27.51 -6.04 -0.82
C ASN A 520 -26.64 -7.14 -0.22
N ALA A 521 -26.64 -7.31 1.11
CA ALA A 521 -26.09 -8.51 1.75
C ALA A 521 -26.81 -9.80 1.30
N GLY A 522 -28.15 -9.80 1.37
CA GLY A 522 -28.97 -10.94 0.94
C GLY A 522 -28.86 -11.25 -0.56
N LEU A 523 -28.72 -10.22 -1.41
CA LEU A 523 -28.52 -10.38 -2.85
C LEU A 523 -27.13 -10.95 -3.18
N SER A 524 -26.07 -10.46 -2.52
CA SER A 524 -24.70 -10.96 -2.72
C SER A 524 -24.61 -12.46 -2.47
N LEU A 525 -25.19 -12.97 -1.38
CA LEU A 525 -25.24 -14.40 -1.07
C LEU A 525 -26.13 -15.18 -2.05
N ALA A 526 -27.27 -14.63 -2.47
CA ALA A 526 -28.22 -15.29 -3.37
C ALA A 526 -27.66 -15.51 -4.79
N VAL A 527 -26.69 -14.69 -5.24
CA VAL A 527 -25.99 -14.87 -6.52
C VAL A 527 -24.97 -16.02 -6.47
N ALA A 528 -24.27 -16.19 -5.34
CA ALA A 528 -23.26 -17.26 -5.20
C ALA A 528 -23.85 -18.64 -4.94
N VAL A 529 -24.96 -18.75 -4.20
CA VAL A 529 -25.63 -20.03 -3.91
C VAL A 529 -27.15 -19.91 -4.15
N PRO A 530 -27.64 -20.41 -5.31
CA PRO A 530 -29.06 -20.34 -5.67
C PRO A 530 -29.97 -21.17 -4.75
N GLY A 531 -30.45 -20.55 -3.64
CA GLY A 531 -31.44 -21.16 -2.75
C GLY A 531 -31.42 -20.71 -1.29
N LEU A 532 -30.45 -19.89 -0.85
CA LEU A 532 -30.25 -19.54 0.56
C LEU A 532 -31.43 -18.76 1.20
N VAL A 533 -31.52 -18.86 2.54
CA VAL A 533 -32.72 -18.52 3.33
C VAL A 533 -32.94 -17.01 3.53
N PHE A 534 -31.97 -16.14 3.18
CA PHE A 534 -32.05 -14.68 3.26
C PHE A 534 -33.25 -14.05 2.52
N THR A 535 -33.96 -14.80 1.68
CA THR A 535 -35.31 -14.43 1.22
C THR A 535 -36.34 -14.21 2.33
N LYS A 536 -36.05 -14.57 3.61
CA LYS A 536 -36.81 -14.13 4.79
C LYS A 536 -36.53 -12.67 5.15
N LEU A 537 -35.27 -12.24 5.20
CA LEU A 537 -34.86 -10.86 5.48
C LEU A 537 -35.35 -9.89 4.40
N VAL A 538 -35.36 -10.31 3.14
CA VAL A 538 -36.01 -9.53 2.06
C VAL A 538 -37.53 -9.39 2.27
N LYS A 539 -38.19 -10.38 2.91
CA LYS A 539 -39.65 -10.38 3.17
C LYS A 539 -40.08 -9.60 4.41
N SER A 540 -39.21 -9.36 5.39
CA SER A 540 -39.50 -8.42 6.49
C SER A 540 -39.49 -6.97 5.98
N SER A 541 -38.72 -6.67 4.94
CA SER A 541 -38.84 -5.40 4.20
C SER A 541 -40.22 -5.30 3.52
N LYS A 542 -41.06 -4.35 3.99
CA LYS A 542 -42.40 -4.12 3.39
C LYS A 542 -42.33 -3.59 1.94
N VAL A 543 -41.18 -3.07 1.53
CA VAL A 543 -40.94 -2.36 0.26
C VAL A 543 -41.12 -3.27 -0.95
N ALA A 544 -40.56 -4.49 -0.89
CA ALA A 544 -40.42 -5.43 -2.02
C ALA A 544 -41.73 -5.96 -2.63
N THR A 545 -42.90 -5.61 -2.06
CA THR A 545 -44.22 -6.07 -2.53
C THR A 545 -44.95 -5.10 -3.48
N SER A 546 -44.32 -3.96 -3.81
CA SER A 546 -44.88 -2.93 -4.69
C SER A 546 -44.12 -2.83 -6.02
N ALA A 547 -44.77 -2.37 -7.09
CA ALA A 547 -44.11 -2.18 -8.39
C ALA A 547 -42.97 -1.13 -8.35
N SER A 548 -43.09 -0.12 -7.47
CA SER A 548 -42.01 0.81 -7.15
C SER A 548 -40.87 0.16 -6.37
N GLY A 549 -41.19 -0.77 -5.46
CA GLY A 549 -40.20 -1.55 -4.71
C GLY A 549 -39.45 -2.55 -5.59
N ALA A 550 -40.09 -3.12 -6.61
CA ALA A 550 -39.44 -3.94 -7.62
C ALA A 550 -38.40 -3.13 -8.41
N ALA A 551 -38.76 -1.93 -8.90
CA ALA A 551 -37.81 -1.05 -9.59
C ALA A 551 -36.67 -0.55 -8.67
N ALA A 552 -36.95 -0.33 -7.39
CA ALA A 552 -35.91 0.01 -6.40
C ALA A 552 -34.96 -1.18 -6.13
N ALA A 553 -35.48 -2.41 -6.07
CA ALA A 553 -34.67 -3.61 -5.92
C ALA A 553 -33.87 -3.94 -7.19
N GLU A 554 -34.41 -3.70 -8.39
CA GLU A 554 -33.68 -3.79 -9.66
C GLU A 554 -32.54 -2.76 -9.73
N LYS A 555 -32.75 -1.54 -9.20
CA LYS A 555 -31.69 -0.52 -9.08
C LYS A 555 -30.61 -0.96 -8.09
N ALA A 556 -30.99 -1.31 -6.85
CA ALA A 556 -30.05 -1.74 -5.81
C ALA A 556 -29.23 -2.97 -6.24
N ALA A 557 -29.84 -3.94 -6.93
CA ALA A 557 -29.13 -5.10 -7.46
C ALA A 557 -28.11 -4.74 -8.56
N ALA A 558 -28.35 -3.69 -9.36
CA ALA A 558 -27.39 -3.22 -10.35
C ALA A 558 -26.25 -2.41 -9.71
N GLU A 559 -26.55 -1.64 -8.66
CA GLU A 559 -25.56 -0.90 -7.87
C GLU A 559 -24.64 -1.87 -7.11
N ALA A 560 -25.21 -2.91 -6.49
CA ALA A 560 -24.46 -3.97 -5.83
C ALA A 560 -23.63 -4.84 -6.80
N ASP A 561 -24.08 -5.08 -8.03
CA ASP A 561 -23.30 -5.77 -9.08
C ASP A 561 -22.09 -4.92 -9.52
N GLU A 562 -22.24 -3.59 -9.59
CA GLU A 562 -21.12 -2.68 -9.87
C GLU A 562 -20.09 -2.66 -8.74
N VAL A 563 -20.50 -2.50 -7.48
CA VAL A 563 -19.58 -2.53 -6.33
C VAL A 563 -18.93 -3.90 -6.20
N ALA A 564 -19.69 -5.00 -6.40
CA ALA A 564 -19.13 -6.35 -6.43
C ALA A 564 -18.13 -6.56 -7.58
N ARG A 565 -18.36 -5.96 -8.75
CA ARG A 565 -17.42 -5.94 -9.88
C ARG A 565 -16.13 -5.21 -9.53
N VAL A 566 -16.21 -4.03 -8.89
CA VAL A 566 -15.02 -3.26 -8.44
C VAL A 566 -14.24 -4.05 -7.38
N ALA A 567 -14.91 -4.58 -6.35
CA ALA A 567 -14.31 -5.43 -5.33
C ALA A 567 -13.64 -6.69 -5.94
N ASN A 568 -14.23 -7.26 -7.00
CA ASN A 568 -13.66 -8.39 -7.74
C ASN A 568 -12.45 -7.99 -8.61
N GLU A 569 -12.45 -6.80 -9.21
CA GLU A 569 -11.33 -6.23 -9.96
C GLU A 569 -10.12 -5.98 -9.03
N ILE A 570 -10.37 -5.45 -7.82
CA ILE A 570 -9.36 -5.28 -6.76
C ILE A 570 -8.81 -6.66 -6.31
N ARG A 571 -9.70 -7.58 -5.91
CA ARG A 571 -9.31 -8.92 -5.42
C ARG A 571 -8.55 -9.75 -6.46
N THR A 572 -8.88 -9.64 -7.75
CA THR A 572 -8.14 -10.33 -8.81
C THR A 572 -6.78 -9.69 -9.12
N ALA A 573 -6.62 -8.37 -8.92
CA ALA A 573 -5.34 -7.68 -9.05
C ALA A 573 -4.40 -7.84 -7.84
N VAL A 574 -4.96 -8.12 -6.64
CA VAL A 574 -4.23 -8.77 -5.54
C VAL A 574 -3.81 -10.17 -6.03
N GLY A 575 -4.76 -11.09 -6.21
CA GLY A 575 -4.57 -12.34 -6.94
C GLY A 575 -3.63 -13.38 -6.30
N ALA A 576 -3.68 -14.62 -6.81
CA ALA A 576 -2.92 -15.74 -6.27
C ALA A 576 -1.38 -15.57 -6.37
N GLU A 577 -0.89 -14.73 -7.27
CA GLU A 577 0.53 -14.36 -7.40
C GLU A 577 1.02 -13.40 -6.28
N SER A 578 0.14 -12.98 -5.37
CA SER A 578 0.48 -12.12 -4.22
C SER A 578 0.28 -12.77 -2.85
N ARG A 579 0.10 -14.10 -2.77
CA ARG A 579 0.35 -14.81 -1.51
C ARG A 579 1.73 -14.39 -1.00
N ILE A 580 1.82 -13.81 0.20
CA ILE A 580 3.09 -13.26 0.65
C ILE A 580 4.07 -14.41 0.75
N SER A 581 5.08 -14.32 -0.10
CA SER A 581 5.82 -15.50 -0.52
C SER A 581 6.95 -15.77 0.48
N ARG A 582 6.55 -16.05 1.73
CA ARG A 582 7.39 -16.29 2.91
C ARG A 582 8.57 -17.18 2.52
N MET A 583 9.79 -16.68 2.65
CA MET A 583 10.97 -17.45 2.22
C MET A 583 11.11 -18.72 3.05
N VAL A 584 11.49 -19.83 2.39
CA VAL A 584 11.69 -21.12 3.05
C VAL A 584 12.86 -21.03 4.05
N THR A 585 12.56 -21.15 5.33
CA THR A 585 13.55 -21.21 6.41
C THR A 585 14.03 -22.66 6.65
N ALA A 586 14.99 -22.84 7.56
CA ALA A 586 15.41 -24.18 7.97
C ALA A 586 14.31 -24.93 8.74
N ASP A 587 13.46 -24.22 9.49
CA ASP A 587 12.43 -24.80 10.35
C ASP A 587 11.21 -25.28 9.54
N ASP A 588 10.87 -24.58 8.46
CA ASP A 588 9.84 -25.00 7.50
C ASP A 588 10.14 -26.37 6.87
N LEU A 589 11.42 -26.71 6.77
CA LEU A 589 11.92 -27.93 6.15
C LEU A 589 12.10 -29.11 7.13
N LEU A 590 11.67 -28.93 8.39
CA LEU A 590 11.54 -30.00 9.38
C LEU A 590 10.33 -30.91 9.08
N ARG A 591 9.24 -30.34 8.55
CA ARG A 591 8.03 -31.06 8.12
C ARG A 591 8.01 -31.18 6.58
N ARG A 592 7.21 -32.11 6.04
CA ARG A 592 6.88 -32.15 4.61
C ARG A 592 5.58 -31.35 4.40
N PRO A 593 5.41 -30.62 3.29
CA PRO A 593 4.10 -30.14 2.88
C PRO A 593 3.13 -31.31 2.67
N ASN A 594 1.82 -31.02 2.70
CA ASN A 594 0.80 -32.00 2.35
C ASN A 594 0.56 -32.03 0.83
N LEU A 595 0.28 -33.23 0.31
CA LEU A 595 -0.17 -33.42 -1.07
C LEU A 595 -1.66 -33.08 -1.20
N TRP A 596 -2.00 -32.22 -2.15
CA TRP A 596 -3.37 -31.82 -2.51
C TRP A 596 -4.20 -33.00 -3.03
N VAL A 597 -5.52 -32.92 -2.88
CA VAL A 597 -6.46 -33.95 -3.35
C VAL A 597 -6.43 -34.08 -4.89
N THR A 598 -6.32 -32.95 -5.60
CA THR A 598 -6.15 -32.88 -7.06
C THR A 598 -4.87 -33.59 -7.49
N THR A 599 -3.72 -33.21 -6.96
CA THR A 599 -2.43 -33.86 -7.24
C THR A 599 -2.46 -35.36 -6.94
N LYS A 600 -3.05 -35.78 -5.80
CA LYS A 600 -3.25 -37.20 -5.46
C LYS A 600 -4.08 -37.94 -6.53
N ALA A 601 -5.17 -37.34 -7.02
CA ALA A 601 -5.99 -37.90 -8.08
C ALA A 601 -5.24 -37.99 -9.42
N GLU A 602 -4.52 -36.93 -9.81
CA GLU A 602 -3.72 -36.89 -11.03
C GLU A 602 -2.58 -37.93 -11.02
N ILE A 603 -1.90 -38.12 -9.88
CA ILE A 603 -0.91 -39.21 -9.71
C ILE A 603 -1.59 -40.56 -9.87
N ARG A 604 -2.75 -40.78 -9.23
CA ARG A 604 -3.49 -42.04 -9.35
C ARG A 604 -3.97 -42.30 -10.77
N ASP A 605 -4.33 -41.29 -11.55
CA ASP A 605 -4.86 -41.50 -12.92
C ASP A 605 -3.77 -41.52 -14.00
N ALA A 606 -2.62 -40.90 -13.76
CA ALA A 606 -1.41 -41.10 -14.57
C ALA A 606 -0.68 -42.42 -14.26
N ALA A 607 -0.91 -43.03 -13.08
CA ALA A 607 -0.24 -44.26 -12.67
C ALA A 607 -0.67 -45.49 -13.52
N PRO A 608 0.27 -46.38 -13.88
CA PRO A 608 -0.07 -47.65 -14.52
C PRO A 608 -0.99 -48.51 -13.64
N LYS A 609 -2.06 -49.06 -14.24
CA LYS A 609 -3.06 -49.89 -13.57
C LYS A 609 -3.27 -51.23 -14.29
N THR A 610 -3.75 -52.24 -13.56
CA THR A 610 -4.34 -53.47 -14.11
C THR A 610 -5.76 -53.20 -14.60
N ALA A 611 -6.39 -54.19 -15.26
CA ALA A 611 -7.79 -54.11 -15.66
C ALA A 611 -8.77 -54.01 -14.47
N ASP A 612 -8.34 -54.47 -13.30
CA ASP A 612 -9.13 -54.48 -12.05
C ASP A 612 -8.94 -53.18 -11.23
N GLY A 613 -8.10 -52.24 -11.69
CA GLY A 613 -7.87 -50.93 -11.07
C GLY A 613 -6.71 -50.86 -10.08
N ASP A 614 -6.07 -51.99 -9.78
CA ASP A 614 -4.86 -52.04 -8.93
C ASP A 614 -3.64 -51.45 -9.65
N PHE A 615 -2.72 -50.85 -8.90
CA PHE A 615 -1.57 -50.16 -9.47
C PHE A 615 -0.45 -51.13 -9.86
N ILE A 616 0.44 -50.70 -10.74
CA ILE A 616 1.70 -51.37 -11.03
C ILE A 616 2.85 -50.45 -10.61
N ASP A 617 3.61 -50.86 -9.61
CA ASP A 617 4.76 -50.14 -9.06
C ASP A 617 5.85 -49.98 -10.15
N PRO A 618 6.24 -48.75 -10.54
CA PRO A 618 7.19 -48.56 -11.66
C PRO A 618 8.63 -48.97 -11.36
N ASN A 619 9.03 -49.08 -10.08
CA ASN A 619 10.39 -49.46 -9.67
C ASN A 619 10.61 -50.98 -9.71
N THR A 620 9.54 -51.75 -9.47
CA THR A 620 9.59 -53.21 -9.26
C THR A 620 8.77 -54.01 -10.28
N GLY A 621 7.80 -53.38 -10.95
CA GLY A 621 6.84 -54.03 -11.84
C GLY A 621 5.79 -54.89 -11.11
N GLN A 622 5.66 -54.76 -9.79
CA GLN A 622 4.70 -55.54 -9.00
C GLN A 622 3.30 -54.91 -9.02
N ILE A 623 2.26 -55.76 -8.96
CA ILE A 623 0.88 -55.31 -8.81
C ILE A 623 0.64 -55.00 -7.32
N VAL A 624 0.19 -53.78 -7.04
CA VAL A 624 -0.04 -53.25 -5.69
C VAL A 624 -1.53 -52.91 -5.54
N PRO A 625 -2.25 -53.51 -4.57
CA PRO A 625 -3.67 -53.24 -4.41
C PRO A 625 -3.98 -51.75 -4.23
N SER A 626 -4.99 -51.28 -4.93
CA SER A 626 -5.39 -49.87 -5.02
C SER A 626 -5.72 -49.19 -3.68
N THR A 627 -5.96 -49.99 -2.64
CA THR A 627 -6.23 -49.62 -1.25
C THR A 627 -4.98 -49.49 -0.37
N VAL A 628 -3.82 -50.02 -0.79
CA VAL A 628 -2.57 -50.00 0.02
C VAL A 628 -1.40 -49.31 -0.68
N ALA A 629 -1.48 -49.04 -1.98
CA ALA A 629 -0.44 -48.34 -2.74
C ALA A 629 -0.19 -46.93 -2.19
N GLN A 630 1.09 -46.56 -2.06
CA GLN A 630 1.54 -45.27 -1.50
C GLN A 630 2.05 -44.32 -2.58
N TYR A 631 2.06 -43.02 -2.27
CA TYR A 631 2.69 -42.00 -3.11
C TYR A 631 4.21 -42.00 -2.84
N GLY A 632 4.98 -42.60 -3.73
CA GLY A 632 6.45 -42.51 -3.78
C GLY A 632 6.91 -41.31 -4.60
N HIS A 633 8.07 -40.74 -4.29
CA HIS A 633 8.70 -39.76 -5.17
C HIS A 633 9.45 -40.50 -6.28
N LYS A 634 9.41 -40.01 -7.51
CA LYS A 634 10.25 -40.55 -8.59
C LYS A 634 11.74 -40.38 -8.25
N PRO A 635 12.62 -41.31 -8.68
CA PRO A 635 14.06 -41.21 -8.41
C PRO A 635 14.65 -39.87 -8.87
N GLY A 636 15.36 -39.19 -7.97
CA GLY A 636 15.92 -37.84 -8.14
C GLY A 636 15.05 -36.71 -7.59
N TYR A 637 13.78 -36.96 -7.25
CA TYR A 637 12.84 -35.95 -6.72
C TYR A 637 12.57 -36.12 -5.22
N GLU A 638 13.43 -36.83 -4.49
CA GLU A 638 13.22 -37.15 -3.08
C GLU A 638 13.11 -35.89 -2.20
N TRP A 639 12.45 -35.99 -1.05
CA TRP A 639 12.32 -34.86 -0.12
C TRP A 639 13.65 -34.19 0.24
N ARG A 640 14.76 -34.94 0.32
CA ARG A 640 16.11 -34.37 0.51
C ARG A 640 16.56 -33.47 -0.65
N CYS A 641 16.19 -33.81 -1.88
CA CYS A 641 16.48 -33.07 -3.09
C CYS A 641 15.59 -31.83 -3.20
N ILE A 642 14.28 -31.95 -2.93
CA ILE A 642 13.36 -30.80 -2.88
C ILE A 642 13.84 -29.76 -1.86
N LYS A 643 14.24 -30.20 -0.65
CA LYS A 643 14.81 -29.31 0.37
C LYS A 643 16.09 -28.59 -0.07
N ALA A 644 17.03 -29.32 -0.67
CA ALA A 644 18.26 -28.73 -1.17
C ALA A 644 18.00 -27.72 -2.31
N LYS A 645 17.06 -28.04 -3.21
CA LYS A 645 16.62 -27.17 -4.30
C LYS A 645 15.97 -25.89 -3.76
N ALA A 646 15.03 -26.00 -2.82
CA ALA A 646 14.36 -24.87 -2.20
C ALA A 646 15.32 -23.88 -1.53
N LEU A 647 16.25 -24.37 -0.70
CA LEU A 647 17.25 -23.51 -0.05
C LEU A 647 18.25 -22.91 -1.06
N SER A 648 18.72 -23.69 -2.04
CA SER A 648 19.74 -23.22 -3.00
C SER A 648 19.21 -22.23 -4.04
N GLN A 649 17.90 -22.27 -4.33
CA GLN A 649 17.24 -21.38 -5.28
C GLN A 649 16.49 -20.22 -4.60
N GLY A 650 16.50 -20.13 -3.27
CA GLY A 650 15.79 -19.08 -2.53
C GLY A 650 14.28 -19.15 -2.72
N TRP A 651 13.72 -20.35 -2.61
CA TRP A 651 12.28 -20.56 -2.79
C TRP A 651 11.45 -19.97 -1.65
N THR A 652 10.21 -19.69 -2.02
CA THR A 652 9.13 -19.26 -1.13
C THR A 652 8.37 -20.51 -0.66
N VAL A 653 7.71 -20.45 0.49
CA VAL A 653 6.92 -21.57 1.03
C VAL A 653 5.80 -21.95 0.05
N GLN A 654 5.21 -20.99 -0.65
CA GLN A 654 4.27 -21.27 -1.72
C GLN A 654 4.93 -22.01 -2.90
N ALA A 655 6.08 -21.54 -3.41
CA ALA A 655 6.78 -22.24 -4.51
C ALA A 655 7.26 -23.64 -4.11
N LEU A 656 7.59 -23.85 -2.82
CA LEU A 656 7.86 -25.17 -2.26
C LEU A 656 6.60 -26.05 -2.23
N ILE A 657 5.44 -25.51 -1.82
CA ILE A 657 4.16 -26.22 -1.83
C ILE A 657 3.75 -26.57 -3.26
N ASP A 658 3.81 -25.62 -4.20
CA ASP A 658 3.45 -25.81 -5.61
C ASP A 658 4.34 -26.86 -6.27
N TYR A 659 5.66 -26.78 -6.09
CA TYR A 659 6.59 -27.78 -6.61
C TYR A 659 6.42 -29.15 -5.95
N PHE A 660 6.13 -29.19 -4.65
CA PHE A 660 5.79 -30.42 -3.95
C PHE A 660 4.43 -31.00 -4.37
N ASN A 661 3.59 -30.23 -5.07
CA ASN A 661 2.29 -30.64 -5.61
C ASN A 661 2.27 -30.82 -7.14
N ASP A 662 3.42 -30.83 -7.81
CA ASP A 662 3.55 -31.29 -9.19
C ASP A 662 3.33 -32.83 -9.26
N PRO A 663 2.26 -33.35 -9.89
CA PRO A 663 2.03 -34.78 -9.99
C PRO A 663 3.13 -35.49 -10.80
N ALA A 664 3.88 -34.78 -11.64
CA ALA A 664 4.94 -35.35 -12.46
C ALA A 664 6.14 -35.84 -11.63
N ILE A 665 6.31 -35.40 -10.38
CA ILE A 665 7.43 -35.85 -9.51
C ILE A 665 7.11 -37.11 -8.69
N TYR A 666 5.89 -37.66 -8.76
CA TYR A 666 5.45 -38.80 -7.95
C TYR A 666 5.06 -40.03 -8.77
N GLN A 667 4.95 -41.18 -8.11
CA GLN A 667 4.43 -42.42 -8.66
C GLN A 667 3.76 -43.27 -7.56
N MET A 668 2.89 -44.20 -7.96
CA MET A 668 2.28 -45.15 -7.01
C MET A 668 3.23 -46.32 -6.77
N GLU A 669 3.54 -46.61 -5.51
CA GLU A 669 4.53 -47.62 -5.10
C GLU A 669 3.97 -48.60 -4.06
N ASP A 670 4.61 -49.77 -3.98
CA ASP A 670 4.45 -50.72 -2.88
C ASP A 670 4.98 -50.12 -1.56
N PRO A 671 4.23 -50.23 -0.44
CA PRO A 671 4.66 -49.73 0.87
C PRO A 671 6.06 -50.18 1.30
N VAL A 672 6.45 -51.43 1.07
CA VAL A 672 7.76 -51.96 1.49
C VAL A 672 8.87 -51.39 0.62
N SER A 673 8.61 -51.20 -0.67
CA SER A 673 9.54 -50.64 -1.65
C SER A 673 9.80 -49.16 -1.40
N ASN A 674 8.75 -48.35 -1.26
CA ASN A 674 8.80 -46.92 -0.92
C ASN A 674 9.57 -46.67 0.40
N GLN A 675 9.17 -47.34 1.47
CA GLN A 675 9.76 -47.18 2.81
C GLN A 675 11.19 -47.75 2.93
N SER A 676 11.65 -48.54 1.96
CA SER A 676 13.03 -49.06 1.97
C SER A 676 14.08 -48.05 1.51
N HIS A 677 13.67 -46.93 0.90
CA HIS A 677 14.54 -45.94 0.24
C HIS A 677 15.47 -46.54 -0.85
N ARG A 678 15.28 -47.80 -1.26
CA ARG A 678 16.17 -48.54 -2.18
C ARG A 678 16.26 -47.92 -3.57
N TYR A 679 15.21 -47.23 -4.00
CA TYR A 679 15.06 -46.70 -5.35
C TYR A 679 15.28 -45.18 -5.41
N GLU A 680 15.66 -44.55 -4.29
CA GLU A 680 16.13 -43.16 -4.34
C GLU A 680 17.43 -43.03 -5.16
N ALA A 681 17.59 -41.94 -5.90
CA ALA A 681 18.77 -41.66 -6.69
C ALA A 681 19.84 -40.89 -5.89
N ASP A 682 21.11 -41.29 -6.03
CA ASP A 682 22.26 -40.56 -5.44
C ASP A 682 22.37 -39.11 -5.96
N VAL A 683 21.79 -38.81 -7.12
CA VAL A 683 21.83 -37.50 -7.80
C VAL A 683 20.42 -36.95 -7.92
N CYS A 684 20.21 -35.75 -7.37
CA CYS A 684 18.95 -35.01 -7.48
C CYS A 684 18.66 -34.53 -8.91
N ALA A 685 17.39 -34.53 -9.29
CA ALA A 685 16.91 -33.85 -10.49
C ALA A 685 16.99 -32.32 -10.29
N ILE A 686 17.57 -31.62 -11.29
CA ILE A 686 17.81 -30.17 -11.28
C ILE A 686 16.63 -29.45 -11.92
#